data_AF-A0A2H3I8E8-F1
#
_entry.id   AF-A0A2H3I8E8-F1
#
_cell.length_a   1.000
_cell.length_b   1.000
_cell.length_c   1.000
_cell.angle_alpha   90.00
_cell.angle_beta   90.00
_cell.angle_gamma   90.00
#
_symmetry.space_group_name_H-M   'P 1'
#
loop_
_entity.id
_entity.type
_entity.pdbx_description
1 polymer ?
#
loop_
_entity_poly.entity_id
_entity_poly.type
_entity_poly.pdbx_seq_one_letter_code
_entity_poly.pdbx_strand_id
1 'polypeptide(L)'
;MFENILPIQLTHQAQRRLRDATSIAQTSTTAANSTIIDIRPHPEQTENTLRQSIQESLNKITSDQWSEAGVDMPSLLLWDEQGLRYFEDVTYSPSYYLTNEEIGLLEKNKYKIAERIEPGSMLVELGSGNLRKIKILLEALDELGRDVDYFALDVSLPELQRTLALVPPGHFNHVRCFGLLGTYDDGREWLNKPEIQSRPKTLLSLGSTLGSFQRHEVADFLKSFCTPDNAAGRSPSYLIGFDGCKDANRVFKAYNDPEGANQRFVKNGLCRANQILGYDAFDLNHWHVKGIWEAENGRHSQYYYPDTDLSLGDRDGMQFVPAGKSILAIQSHKYDVKDQNELTEKAGLDIVDSWSSGQGYSPAGLMAACWASQYNMITRIIDQKPGRTRTGHADGLHSRTLEIMDSFGLVDHILRQAVVESEMCYWACVDDEFGNIKRVKRTSSQPENLSRFGQVLLNQGLIEDILIQHINEIGRVNVEWQKRAEMLDLSSNFSDYPVTVKVKDLANSNQETEIIHARYIVACDGSHGWTREQLHVRMETHSEESTWGVIDIAPITNFPDVRQSCAIRSEINGSIMTAPRENRLLRLYIQLKGNDELEKVARQGSEESPKALVKIAERAMKPYYLRYKYCDWWSIYSISQRLVKHHRIHDRIFLAGDAAHTHSPMAGQGMNISMQDTYNLIWKLGSVITHNANPAILETYESERRPVARTLMKLDKRVLSAYEQKDPTGEGVDKVREQYAGFMSGTGVVYEPSILVADHDTKFRLSRAGMEDVKVGMRLTCFNKKIKNQADGSMKHLLSLLRSTGVWRLLVFAGNLRQEAQLKKLNEFATSSLAENHLHKLSSFVESFLIHASPRDSIDFFDIPEMFRPFDETFGWDYGRIFSDFEDPEDNSLSNGVIGAGNHEPGNDIMEFVILCRPDQHVAWIGGLDDLEELKRMFARIFNM
;
A
#
# COMPACT_ATOMS: atom_id res chain seq x y z
N MET A 1 -20.99 12.32 -49.09
CA MET A 1 -20.68 13.59 -49.77
C MET A 1 -20.15 14.51 -48.68
N PHE A 2 -18.82 14.60 -48.53
CA PHE A 2 -17.94 15.48 -49.34
C PHE A 2 -18.32 16.94 -49.08
N GLU A 3 -17.46 17.89 -48.72
CA GLU A 3 -16.02 17.98 -48.46
C GLU A 3 -15.77 19.49 -48.18
N ASN A 4 -14.66 19.82 -47.50
CA ASN A 4 -13.81 21.01 -47.71
C ASN A 4 -14.24 22.43 -47.24
N ILE A 5 -13.36 23.37 -46.86
CA ILE A 5 -11.89 23.50 -46.58
C ILE A 5 -11.73 24.95 -46.05
N LEU A 6 -10.79 25.21 -45.11
CA LEU A 6 -9.78 26.30 -45.14
C LEU A 6 -8.98 26.33 -43.79
N PRO A 7 -7.74 26.87 -43.77
CA PRO A 7 -6.58 26.17 -43.23
C PRO A 7 -5.93 26.87 -42.01
N ILE A 8 -5.22 26.10 -41.20
CA ILE A 8 -4.45 26.61 -40.06
C ILE A 8 -3.14 27.23 -40.57
N GLN A 9 -3.01 28.55 -40.42
CA GLN A 9 -1.76 29.29 -40.60
C GLN A 9 -0.76 28.89 -39.51
N LEU A 10 0.40 28.36 -39.92
CA LEU A 10 1.57 28.23 -39.06
C LEU A 10 2.05 29.63 -38.64
N THR A 11 2.13 29.87 -37.34
CA THR A 11 2.59 31.12 -36.76
C THR A 11 4.09 31.33 -37.02
N HIS A 12 4.46 32.59 -37.29
CA HIS A 12 5.81 33.07 -37.63
C HIS A 12 6.95 32.63 -36.66
N GLN A 13 6.62 32.14 -35.46
CA GLN A 13 7.59 31.61 -34.49
C GLN A 13 8.14 30.22 -34.88
N ALA A 14 7.33 29.36 -35.53
CA ALA A 14 7.75 28.02 -35.96
C ALA A 14 8.80 28.09 -37.08
N GLN A 15 8.68 29.05 -38.00
CA GLN A 15 9.65 29.27 -39.07
C GLN A 15 10.98 29.88 -38.59
N ARG A 16 10.97 30.60 -37.45
CA ARG A 16 12.21 31.15 -36.85
C ARG A 16 13.01 30.05 -36.15
N ARG A 17 12.33 29.14 -35.43
CA ARG A 17 12.96 27.97 -34.77
C ARG A 17 13.58 26.95 -35.74
N LEU A 18 13.04 26.84 -36.96
CA LEU A 18 13.61 26.00 -38.03
C LEU A 18 14.95 26.52 -38.55
N ARG A 19 15.19 27.84 -38.52
CA ARG A 19 16.46 28.44 -38.99
C ARG A 19 17.60 28.30 -37.99
N ASP A 20 17.30 28.42 -36.69
CA ASP A 20 18.31 28.33 -35.63
C ASP A 20 18.80 26.88 -35.43
N ALA A 21 17.95 25.87 -35.67
CA ALA A 21 18.34 24.45 -35.62
C ALA A 21 19.21 24.03 -36.83
N THR A 22 18.95 24.57 -38.03
CA THR A 22 19.81 24.32 -39.21
C THR A 22 21.20 24.95 -39.08
N SER A 23 21.38 25.96 -38.23
CA SER A 23 22.68 26.61 -37.99
C SER A 23 23.64 25.74 -37.17
N ILE A 24 23.13 24.86 -36.30
CA ILE A 24 23.96 23.99 -35.44
C ILE A 24 24.35 22.70 -36.18
N ALA A 25 23.58 22.29 -37.17
CA ALA A 25 23.81 21.08 -37.97
C ALA A 25 24.73 21.28 -39.19
N GLN A 26 25.18 22.51 -39.49
CA GLN A 26 25.89 22.82 -40.75
C GLN A 26 27.42 22.84 -40.67
N THR A 27 28.04 22.44 -39.56
CA THR A 27 29.51 22.42 -39.43
C THR A 27 30.17 21.06 -39.67
N SER A 28 29.42 19.99 -39.96
CA SER A 28 29.99 18.71 -40.41
C SER A 28 29.36 18.26 -41.74
N THR A 29 30.07 18.55 -42.83
CA THR A 29 29.78 18.02 -44.15
C THR A 29 30.01 16.51 -44.17
N THR A 30 28.95 15.71 -43.94
CA THR A 30 28.59 14.49 -44.71
C THR A 30 27.32 13.85 -44.16
N ALA A 31 26.37 13.57 -45.07
CA ALA A 31 25.17 12.74 -44.93
C ALA A 31 24.02 13.28 -44.05
N ALA A 32 22.96 13.75 -44.73
CA ALA A 32 21.61 13.82 -44.20
C ALA A 32 21.13 12.40 -43.83
N ASN A 33 21.25 12.02 -42.54
CA ASN A 33 20.42 11.01 -41.86
C ASN A 33 20.86 10.66 -40.40
N SER A 34 21.93 11.20 -39.84
CA SER A 34 22.33 10.80 -38.47
C SER A 34 21.80 11.76 -37.39
N THR A 35 20.88 11.27 -36.55
CA THR A 35 20.43 11.90 -35.28
C THR A 35 21.47 11.79 -34.15
N ILE A 36 22.71 11.37 -34.46
CA ILE A 36 23.80 11.14 -33.51
C ILE A 36 24.92 12.14 -33.75
N ILE A 37 25.39 12.78 -32.67
CA ILE A 37 26.45 13.78 -32.66
C ILE A 37 27.69 13.15 -32.01
N ASP A 38 28.80 13.09 -32.75
CA ASP A 38 30.09 12.71 -32.18
C ASP A 38 30.70 13.91 -31.45
N ILE A 39 30.86 13.78 -30.13
CA ILE A 39 31.37 14.85 -29.27
C ILE A 39 32.80 14.60 -28.82
N ARG A 40 33.44 13.52 -29.28
CA ARG A 40 34.81 13.17 -28.90
C ARG A 40 35.81 14.11 -29.59
N PRO A 41 36.76 14.70 -28.87
CA PRO A 41 37.75 15.61 -29.45
C PRO A 41 38.78 14.86 -30.33
N HIS A 42 39.17 13.65 -29.93
CA HIS A 42 40.19 12.83 -30.62
C HIS A 42 39.86 11.33 -30.59
N PRO A 43 39.01 10.80 -31.50
CA PRO A 43 38.55 9.40 -31.46
C PRO A 43 39.66 8.36 -31.62
N GLU A 44 40.80 8.70 -32.25
CA GLU A 44 41.96 7.81 -32.42
C GLU A 44 42.83 7.66 -31.15
N GLN A 45 42.63 8.52 -30.13
CA GLN A 45 43.43 8.47 -28.90
C GLN A 45 42.81 7.57 -27.82
N THR A 46 41.50 7.34 -27.84
CA THR A 46 40.77 6.62 -26.79
C THR A 46 41.25 5.18 -26.60
N GLU A 47 41.47 4.42 -27.69
CA GLU A 47 42.00 3.05 -27.60
C GLU A 47 43.46 3.01 -27.16
N ASN A 48 44.25 4.03 -27.52
CA ASN A 48 45.65 4.14 -27.09
C ASN A 48 45.75 4.45 -25.59
N THR A 49 44.91 5.32 -25.06
CA THR A 49 44.80 5.60 -23.61
C THR A 49 44.34 4.35 -22.85
N LEU A 50 43.33 3.64 -23.36
CA LEU A 50 42.85 2.41 -22.74
C LEU A 50 43.93 1.31 -22.74
N ARG A 51 44.68 1.17 -23.84
CA ARG A 51 45.85 0.25 -23.92
C ARG A 51 46.91 0.60 -22.88
N GLN A 52 47.20 1.89 -22.66
CA GLN A 52 48.12 2.34 -21.62
C GLN A 52 47.62 1.97 -20.22
N SER A 53 46.34 2.21 -19.91
CA SER A 53 45.76 1.85 -18.61
C SER A 53 45.78 0.34 -18.35
N ILE A 54 45.52 -0.49 -19.37
CA ILE A 54 45.65 -1.95 -19.24
C ILE A 54 47.10 -2.33 -18.92
N GLN A 55 48.08 -1.74 -19.61
CA GLN A 55 49.50 -2.01 -19.37
C GLN A 55 49.95 -1.58 -17.97
N GLU A 56 49.43 -0.47 -17.45
CA GLU A 56 49.67 -0.03 -16.07
C GLU A 56 49.10 -1.02 -15.06
N SER A 57 47.87 -1.50 -15.27
CA SER A 57 47.27 -2.55 -14.44
C SER A 57 48.12 -3.82 -14.49
N LEU A 58 48.56 -4.26 -15.67
CA LEU A 58 49.45 -5.42 -15.82
C LEU A 58 50.78 -5.22 -15.09
N ASN A 59 51.41 -4.05 -15.18
CA ASN A 59 52.67 -3.77 -14.48
C ASN A 59 52.50 -3.79 -12.96
N LYS A 60 51.36 -3.28 -12.43
CA LYS A 60 51.03 -3.39 -11.00
C LYS A 60 50.83 -4.85 -10.61
N ILE A 61 50.16 -5.62 -11.47
CA ILE A 61 49.85 -7.04 -11.26
C ILE A 61 51.12 -7.88 -11.09
N THR A 62 52.19 -7.49 -11.77
CA THR A 62 53.41 -8.26 -11.90
C THR A 62 54.57 -7.71 -11.07
N SER A 63 54.33 -6.68 -10.26
CA SER A 63 55.31 -6.06 -9.38
C SER A 63 55.42 -6.75 -8.02
N ASP A 64 56.61 -6.71 -7.40
CA ASP A 64 56.86 -7.25 -6.05
C ASP A 64 56.12 -6.47 -4.93
N GLN A 65 55.52 -5.31 -5.25
CA GLN A 65 54.74 -4.46 -4.34
C GLN A 65 53.22 -4.65 -4.51
N TRP A 66 52.77 -5.89 -4.78
CA TRP A 66 51.35 -6.21 -4.87
C TRP A 66 50.62 -5.95 -3.54
N SER A 67 49.56 -5.15 -3.58
CA SER A 67 48.55 -5.07 -2.53
C SER A 67 47.19 -5.47 -3.10
N GLU A 68 46.44 -6.33 -2.40
CA GLU A 68 45.08 -6.71 -2.81
C GLU A 68 44.14 -5.50 -2.95
N ALA A 69 44.46 -4.39 -2.29
CA ALA A 69 43.66 -3.17 -2.28
C ALA A 69 43.95 -2.20 -3.44
N GLY A 70 44.90 -2.49 -4.34
CA GLY A 70 45.42 -1.49 -5.29
C GLY A 70 45.48 -1.88 -6.77
N VAL A 71 44.89 -3.02 -7.16
CA VAL A 71 44.98 -3.54 -8.53
C VAL A 71 43.59 -3.73 -9.13
N ASP A 72 43.22 -2.81 -10.01
CA ASP A 72 41.97 -2.75 -10.74
C ASP A 72 42.19 -2.78 -12.26
N MET A 73 41.22 -3.37 -12.98
CA MET A 73 41.16 -3.28 -14.44
C MET A 73 40.27 -2.09 -14.84
N PRO A 74 40.57 -1.40 -15.95
CA PRO A 74 39.74 -0.30 -16.42
C PRO A 74 38.28 -0.76 -16.67
N SER A 75 37.32 -0.13 -15.99
CA SER A 75 35.89 -0.49 -16.11
C SER A 75 35.34 -0.31 -17.52
N LEU A 76 35.96 0.57 -18.34
CA LEU A 76 35.62 0.79 -19.75
C LEU A 76 35.72 -0.50 -20.60
N LEU A 77 36.50 -1.50 -20.16
CA LEU A 77 36.58 -2.81 -20.80
C LEU A 77 35.26 -3.58 -20.82
N LEU A 78 34.35 -3.28 -19.89
CA LEU A 78 33.05 -3.96 -19.76
C LEU A 78 31.98 -3.38 -20.70
N TRP A 79 32.21 -2.21 -21.28
CA TRP A 79 31.19 -1.42 -21.97
C TRP A 79 31.42 -1.32 -23.49
N ASP A 80 32.11 -2.30 -24.07
CA ASP A 80 32.14 -2.46 -25.53
C ASP A 80 30.76 -2.95 -26.05
N GLU A 81 30.62 -3.07 -27.38
CA GLU A 81 29.34 -3.49 -28.01
C GLU A 81 28.81 -4.80 -27.41
N GLN A 82 29.70 -5.79 -27.22
CA GLN A 82 29.30 -7.09 -26.69
C GLN A 82 28.98 -7.03 -25.19
N GLY A 83 29.73 -6.26 -24.42
CA GLY A 83 29.54 -6.04 -23.00
C GLY A 83 28.22 -5.33 -22.70
N LEU A 84 27.85 -4.29 -23.45
CA LEU A 84 26.55 -3.61 -23.33
C LEU A 84 25.38 -4.57 -23.55
N ARG A 85 25.47 -5.48 -24.52
CA ARG A 85 24.44 -6.53 -24.74
C ARG A 85 24.37 -7.54 -23.60
N TYR A 86 25.50 -7.94 -23.05
CA TYR A 86 25.52 -8.83 -21.88
C TYR A 86 24.97 -8.13 -20.63
N PHE A 87 25.23 -6.83 -20.46
CA PHE A 87 24.62 -6.06 -19.39
C PHE A 87 23.10 -5.93 -19.60
N GLU A 88 22.65 -5.75 -20.83
CA GLU A 88 21.23 -5.81 -21.16
C GLU A 88 20.62 -7.14 -20.68
N ASP A 89 21.22 -8.30 -21.01
CA ASP A 89 20.77 -9.61 -20.48
C ASP A 89 20.67 -9.62 -18.93
N VAL A 90 21.66 -9.05 -18.24
CA VAL A 90 21.64 -8.91 -16.77
C VAL A 90 20.43 -8.12 -16.31
N THR A 91 20.10 -7.01 -16.97
CA THR A 91 18.94 -6.18 -16.61
C THR A 91 17.59 -6.87 -16.82
N TYR A 92 17.53 -7.92 -17.63
CA TYR A 92 16.35 -8.77 -17.81
C TYR A 92 16.34 -10.00 -16.90
N SER A 93 17.45 -10.31 -16.19
CA SER A 93 17.49 -11.46 -15.29
C SER A 93 16.55 -11.28 -14.09
N PRO A 94 15.76 -12.30 -13.70
CA PRO A 94 14.88 -12.23 -12.53
C PRO A 94 15.62 -11.95 -11.22
N SER A 95 16.91 -12.30 -11.15
CA SER A 95 17.73 -12.07 -9.95
C SER A 95 18.16 -10.60 -9.81
N TYR A 96 18.18 -9.83 -10.90
CA TYR A 96 18.61 -8.43 -10.93
C TYR A 96 17.42 -7.48 -10.69
N TYR A 97 17.11 -7.22 -9.42
CA TYR A 97 15.90 -6.49 -9.02
C TYR A 97 15.88 -5.00 -9.41
N LEU A 98 17.05 -4.35 -9.50
CA LEU A 98 17.15 -2.89 -9.54
C LEU A 98 16.39 -2.26 -10.72
N THR A 99 16.56 -2.82 -11.91
CA THR A 99 15.92 -2.32 -13.14
C THR A 99 14.40 -2.29 -13.02
N ASN A 100 13.79 -3.37 -12.51
CA ASN A 100 12.34 -3.50 -12.42
C ASN A 100 11.76 -2.61 -11.31
N GLU A 101 12.47 -2.45 -10.20
CA GLU A 101 12.08 -1.54 -9.12
C GLU A 101 12.07 -0.08 -9.60
N GLU A 102 13.10 0.33 -10.35
CA GLU A 102 13.21 1.66 -10.93
C GLU A 102 12.15 1.93 -12.01
N ILE A 103 11.89 0.95 -12.88
CA ILE A 103 10.79 1.01 -13.85
C ILE A 103 9.45 1.17 -13.14
N GLY A 104 9.17 0.37 -12.12
CA GLY A 104 7.93 0.46 -11.34
C GLY A 104 7.76 1.84 -10.67
N LEU A 105 8.86 2.47 -10.26
CA LEU A 105 8.84 3.84 -9.74
C LEU A 105 8.58 4.88 -10.83
N LEU A 106 9.21 4.74 -11.99
CA LEU A 106 9.01 5.63 -13.14
C LEU A 106 7.57 5.54 -13.64
N GLU A 107 7.03 4.34 -13.89
CA GLU A 107 5.65 4.16 -14.36
C GLU A 107 4.63 4.80 -13.42
N LYS A 108 4.85 4.66 -12.11
CA LYS A 108 3.98 5.20 -11.08
C LYS A 108 4.01 6.72 -10.97
N ASN A 109 5.17 7.34 -11.25
CA ASN A 109 5.40 8.75 -10.99
C ASN A 109 5.66 9.59 -12.25
N LYS A 110 5.64 9.00 -13.45
CA LYS A 110 6.07 9.63 -14.71
C LYS A 110 5.46 11.00 -14.97
N TYR A 111 4.16 11.19 -14.70
CA TYR A 111 3.50 12.49 -14.90
C TYR A 111 3.96 13.54 -13.88
N LYS A 112 4.15 13.17 -12.61
CA LYS A 112 4.65 14.10 -11.57
C LYS A 112 6.07 14.54 -11.87
N ILE A 113 6.91 13.61 -12.34
CA ILE A 113 8.28 13.91 -12.77
C ILE A 113 8.23 14.84 -13.99
N ALA A 114 7.45 14.49 -15.01
CA ALA A 114 7.31 15.27 -16.25
C ALA A 114 6.77 16.69 -16.01
N GLU A 115 5.87 16.89 -15.05
CA GLU A 115 5.32 18.20 -14.69
C GLU A 115 6.39 19.20 -14.21
N ARG A 116 7.47 18.70 -13.61
CA ARG A 116 8.58 19.52 -13.10
C ARG A 116 9.63 19.86 -14.15
N ILE A 117 9.62 19.20 -15.31
CA ILE A 117 10.58 19.46 -16.38
C ILE A 117 10.09 20.64 -17.22
N GLU A 118 10.85 21.74 -17.24
CA GLU A 118 10.51 22.97 -17.97
C GLU A 118 10.39 22.69 -19.49
N PRO A 119 9.33 23.16 -20.16
CA PRO A 119 9.26 23.11 -21.63
C PRO A 119 10.47 23.82 -22.25
N GLY A 120 11.07 23.20 -23.28
CA GLY A 120 12.30 23.63 -23.93
C GLY A 120 13.58 23.05 -23.32
N SER A 121 13.47 22.28 -22.22
CA SER A 121 14.60 21.64 -21.54
C SER A 121 15.30 20.59 -22.41
N MET A 122 16.62 20.49 -22.21
CA MET A 122 17.46 19.41 -22.71
C MET A 122 17.54 18.31 -21.64
N LEU A 123 16.97 17.15 -21.92
CA LEU A 123 17.10 15.96 -21.07
C LEU A 123 18.34 15.21 -21.53
N VAL A 124 19.36 15.10 -20.67
CA VAL A 124 20.58 14.36 -21.01
C VAL A 124 20.72 13.17 -20.10
N GLU A 125 20.64 11.96 -20.67
CA GLU A 125 20.80 10.71 -19.93
C GLU A 125 22.25 10.25 -19.98
N LEU A 126 22.86 10.16 -18.79
CA LEU A 126 24.23 9.75 -18.61
C LEU A 126 24.31 8.22 -18.59
N GLY A 127 24.78 7.64 -19.69
CA GLY A 127 24.88 6.19 -19.85
C GLY A 127 23.52 5.58 -20.20
N SER A 128 23.00 5.94 -21.37
CA SER A 128 21.62 5.62 -21.75
C SER A 128 21.31 4.13 -21.88
N GLY A 129 22.30 3.30 -22.27
CA GLY A 129 22.08 1.87 -22.49
C GLY A 129 20.87 1.58 -23.38
N ASN A 130 19.82 0.97 -22.81
CA ASN A 130 18.53 0.71 -23.46
C ASN A 130 17.46 1.74 -23.00
N LEU A 131 16.66 2.26 -23.95
CA LEU A 131 15.57 3.21 -23.70
C LEU A 131 14.42 2.70 -22.81
N ARG A 132 14.39 1.43 -22.40
CA ARG A 132 13.27 0.81 -21.66
C ARG A 132 12.81 1.64 -20.46
N LYS A 133 13.74 2.25 -19.71
CA LYS A 133 13.43 3.08 -18.54
C LYS A 133 12.98 4.48 -18.94
N ILE A 134 13.80 5.18 -19.72
CA ILE A 134 13.57 6.59 -20.03
C ILE A 134 12.35 6.80 -20.92
N LYS A 135 12.02 5.83 -21.78
CA LYS A 135 10.85 5.88 -22.67
C LYS A 135 9.56 6.17 -21.89
N ILE A 136 9.43 5.63 -20.68
CA ILE A 136 8.27 5.86 -19.80
C ILE A 136 8.09 7.36 -19.49
N LEU A 137 9.19 8.07 -19.24
CA LEU A 137 9.17 9.50 -18.97
C LEU A 137 9.00 10.33 -20.25
N LEU A 138 9.63 9.92 -21.36
CA LEU A 138 9.48 10.58 -22.66
C LEU A 138 8.02 10.54 -23.15
N GLU A 139 7.35 9.39 -23.00
CA GLU A 139 5.92 9.24 -23.28
C GLU A 139 5.08 10.19 -22.44
N ALA A 140 5.36 10.31 -21.13
CA ALA A 140 4.63 11.22 -20.25
C ALA A 140 4.83 12.71 -20.61
N LEU A 141 6.04 13.09 -21.05
CA LEU A 141 6.35 14.44 -21.51
C LEU A 141 5.61 14.76 -22.82
N ASP A 142 5.55 13.79 -23.74
CA ASP A 142 4.81 13.91 -25.00
C ASP A 142 3.30 14.06 -24.77
N GLU A 143 2.73 13.20 -23.90
CA GLU A 143 1.31 13.20 -23.53
C GLU A 143 0.88 14.52 -22.85
N LEU A 144 1.80 15.15 -22.09
CA LEU A 144 1.57 16.46 -21.45
C LEU A 144 1.83 17.65 -22.40
N GLY A 145 2.21 17.41 -23.65
CA GLY A 145 2.46 18.46 -24.63
C GLY A 145 3.70 19.29 -24.35
N ARG A 146 4.72 18.72 -23.69
CA ARG A 146 5.95 19.44 -23.31
C ARG A 146 7.03 19.26 -24.38
N ASP A 147 7.32 20.34 -25.09
CA ASP A 147 8.39 20.35 -26.09
C ASP A 147 9.76 20.16 -25.42
N VAL A 148 10.45 19.04 -25.64
CA VAL A 148 11.76 18.77 -25.04
C VAL A 148 12.70 18.04 -26.00
N ASP A 149 14.02 18.18 -25.76
CA ASP A 149 15.05 17.47 -26.51
C ASP A 149 15.75 16.46 -25.61
N TYR A 150 15.62 15.18 -25.93
CA TYR A 150 16.27 14.08 -25.24
C TYR A 150 17.60 13.70 -25.93
N PHE A 151 18.66 13.59 -25.15
CA PHE A 151 20.01 13.21 -25.58
C PHE A 151 20.46 11.95 -24.82
N ALA A 152 20.64 10.87 -25.56
CA ALA A 152 21.22 9.62 -25.08
C ALA A 152 22.76 9.70 -25.18
N LEU A 153 23.47 9.77 -24.05
CA LEU A 153 24.94 9.75 -24.03
C LEU A 153 25.45 8.33 -23.82
N ASP A 154 26.24 7.85 -24.78
CA ASP A 154 26.86 6.51 -24.73
C ASP A 154 28.20 6.47 -25.49
N VAL A 155 29.04 5.50 -25.17
CA VAL A 155 30.37 5.31 -25.77
C VAL A 155 30.34 4.49 -27.06
N SER A 156 29.24 3.77 -27.32
CA SER A 156 29.10 2.86 -28.46
C SER A 156 28.18 3.41 -29.55
N LEU A 157 28.74 3.70 -30.73
CA LEU A 157 27.97 4.17 -31.88
C LEU A 157 26.93 3.13 -32.36
N PRO A 158 27.25 1.83 -32.52
CA PRO A 158 26.26 0.82 -32.90
C PRO A 158 25.09 0.73 -31.92
N GLU A 159 25.37 0.86 -30.62
CA GLU A 159 24.31 0.78 -29.59
C GLU A 159 23.46 2.05 -29.56
N LEU A 160 24.04 3.26 -29.73
CA LEU A 160 23.24 4.48 -29.93
C LEU A 160 22.31 4.36 -31.15
N GLN A 161 22.82 3.82 -32.27
CA GLN A 161 22.02 3.59 -33.47
C GLN A 161 20.87 2.60 -33.20
N ARG A 162 21.16 1.47 -32.54
CA ARG A 162 20.16 0.45 -32.19
C ARG A 162 19.09 1.00 -31.24
N THR A 163 19.52 1.66 -30.18
CA THR A 163 18.69 2.21 -29.12
C THR A 163 17.77 3.30 -29.67
N LEU A 164 18.28 4.23 -30.48
CA LEU A 164 17.46 5.28 -31.11
C LEU A 164 16.56 4.76 -32.24
N ALA A 165 16.91 3.65 -32.90
CA ALA A 165 16.04 3.04 -33.91
C ALA A 165 14.71 2.54 -33.33
N LEU A 166 14.64 2.29 -32.01
CA LEU A 166 13.39 1.93 -31.32
C LEU A 166 12.38 3.09 -31.24
N VAL A 167 12.83 4.33 -31.47
CA VAL A 167 12.02 5.56 -31.41
C VAL A 167 12.23 6.35 -32.71
N PRO A 168 11.59 5.93 -33.83
CA PRO A 168 11.81 6.57 -35.12
C PRO A 168 11.30 8.02 -35.15
N PRO A 169 11.80 8.86 -36.08
CA PRO A 169 11.31 10.23 -36.24
C PRO A 169 9.78 10.27 -36.39
N GLY A 170 9.11 11.08 -35.57
CA GLY A 170 7.64 11.17 -35.51
C GLY A 170 6.97 10.20 -34.53
N HIS A 171 7.73 9.43 -33.74
CA HIS A 171 7.18 8.63 -32.64
C HIS A 171 6.56 9.49 -31.54
N PHE A 172 7.16 10.66 -31.29
CA PHE A 172 6.69 11.67 -30.35
C PHE A 172 6.36 12.96 -31.11
N ASN A 173 5.35 13.70 -30.63
CA ASN A 173 4.91 14.97 -31.22
C ASN A 173 5.68 16.18 -30.66
N HIS A 174 6.09 16.09 -29.40
CA HIS A 174 6.72 17.14 -28.61
C HIS A 174 8.14 16.77 -28.15
N VAL A 175 8.51 15.48 -28.16
CA VAL A 175 9.86 15.02 -27.79
C VAL A 175 10.72 14.76 -29.03
N ARG A 176 11.95 15.28 -29.05
CA ARG A 176 12.95 14.95 -30.09
C ARG A 176 14.10 14.18 -29.48
N CYS A 177 14.50 13.07 -30.10
CA CYS A 177 15.56 12.20 -29.59
C CYS A 177 16.84 12.32 -30.41
N PHE A 178 17.97 12.47 -29.72
CA PHE A 178 19.31 12.59 -30.29
C PHE A 178 20.28 11.67 -29.55
N GLY A 179 21.36 11.26 -30.23
CA GLY A 179 22.47 10.54 -29.62
C GLY A 179 23.69 11.43 -29.43
N LEU A 180 24.41 11.25 -28.34
CA LEU A 180 25.72 11.84 -28.08
C LEU A 180 26.72 10.71 -27.95
N LEU A 181 27.66 10.62 -28.89
CA LEU A 181 28.72 9.63 -28.86
C LEU A 181 29.94 10.22 -28.12
N GLY A 182 30.22 9.71 -26.93
CA GLY A 182 31.32 10.18 -26.10
C GLY A 182 31.28 9.64 -24.67
N THR A 183 32.30 9.98 -23.89
CA THR A 183 32.38 9.69 -22.46
C THR A 183 31.58 10.71 -21.63
N TYR A 184 31.48 10.49 -20.32
CA TYR A 184 30.88 11.48 -19.41
C TYR A 184 31.65 12.80 -19.41
N ASP A 185 32.97 12.76 -19.56
CA ASP A 185 33.81 13.96 -19.62
C ASP A 185 33.56 14.74 -20.92
N ASP A 186 33.48 14.05 -22.07
CA ASP A 186 33.12 14.67 -23.34
C ASP A 186 31.73 15.32 -23.27
N GLY A 187 30.76 14.63 -22.65
CA GLY A 187 29.41 15.12 -22.44
C GLY A 187 29.38 16.39 -21.58
N ARG A 188 30.21 16.44 -20.53
CA ARG A 188 30.38 17.62 -19.66
C ARG A 188 30.98 18.80 -20.40
N GLU A 189 32.01 18.58 -21.22
CA GLU A 189 32.61 19.65 -22.05
C GLU A 189 31.61 20.17 -23.09
N TRP A 190 30.87 19.26 -23.74
CA TRP A 190 29.85 19.61 -24.72
C TRP A 190 28.72 20.45 -24.11
N LEU A 191 28.24 20.10 -22.92
CA LEU A 191 27.21 20.85 -22.19
C LEU A 191 27.66 22.26 -21.77
N ASN A 192 28.97 22.49 -21.70
CA ASN A 192 29.59 23.77 -21.34
C ASN A 192 29.93 24.66 -22.54
N LYS A 193 29.60 24.25 -23.78
CA LYS A 193 29.76 25.14 -24.94
C LYS A 193 28.84 26.37 -24.83
N PRO A 194 29.30 27.58 -25.18
CA PRO A 194 28.52 28.82 -25.03
C PRO A 194 27.13 28.76 -25.69
N GLU A 195 27.01 28.09 -26.83
CA GLU A 195 25.74 27.91 -27.55
C GLU A 195 24.72 27.01 -26.82
N ILE A 196 25.17 26.10 -25.94
CA ILE A 196 24.34 25.14 -25.21
C ILE A 196 24.07 25.61 -23.77
N GLN A 197 24.93 26.45 -23.21
CA GLN A 197 24.81 26.95 -21.83
C GLN A 197 23.46 27.61 -21.54
N SER A 198 22.95 28.42 -22.47
CA SER A 198 21.72 29.20 -22.30
C SER A 198 20.40 28.41 -22.20
N ARG A 199 20.41 27.10 -22.46
CA ARG A 199 19.20 26.25 -22.44
C ARG A 199 18.98 25.59 -21.07
N PRO A 200 17.73 25.48 -20.59
CA PRO A 200 17.43 24.71 -19.38
C PRO A 200 17.78 23.23 -19.59
N LYS A 201 18.31 22.59 -18.54
CA LYS A 201 18.83 21.22 -18.59
C LYS A 201 18.29 20.38 -17.44
N THR A 202 17.96 19.14 -17.75
CA THR A 202 17.64 18.10 -16.77
C THR A 202 18.54 16.90 -17.03
N LEU A 203 19.46 16.62 -16.11
CA LEU A 203 20.38 15.50 -16.21
C LEU A 203 19.74 14.26 -15.58
N LEU A 204 19.84 13.14 -16.28
CA LEU A 204 19.25 11.87 -15.86
C LEU A 204 20.40 10.90 -15.58
N SER A 205 20.44 10.37 -14.35
CA SER A 205 21.33 9.27 -13.99
C SER A 205 20.48 8.15 -13.43
N LEU A 206 20.12 7.21 -14.29
CA LEU A 206 19.18 6.12 -14.00
C LEU A 206 19.95 4.81 -13.84
N GLY A 207 19.56 3.95 -12.90
CA GLY A 207 20.19 2.66 -12.63
C GLY A 207 21.38 2.75 -11.68
N SER A 208 22.23 1.72 -11.68
CA SER A 208 23.37 1.65 -10.77
C SER A 208 24.60 2.44 -11.22
N THR A 209 24.47 3.37 -12.17
CA THR A 209 25.61 4.10 -12.79
C THR A 209 26.46 4.83 -11.75
N LEU A 210 25.84 5.57 -10.84
CA LEU A 210 26.55 6.25 -9.75
C LEU A 210 27.20 5.27 -8.77
N GLY A 211 26.66 4.05 -8.66
CA GLY A 211 27.20 2.99 -7.80
C GLY A 211 28.57 2.48 -8.24
N SER A 212 29.02 2.74 -9.47
CA SER A 212 30.34 2.29 -9.92
C SER A 212 31.49 3.20 -9.50
N PHE A 213 31.20 4.44 -9.09
CA PHE A 213 32.18 5.42 -8.61
C PHE A 213 32.54 5.17 -7.14
N GLN A 214 33.71 5.66 -6.71
CA GLN A 214 33.98 5.70 -5.27
C GLN A 214 33.01 6.68 -4.60
N ARG A 215 32.54 6.34 -3.40
CA ARG A 215 31.54 7.15 -2.65
C ARG A 215 31.89 8.65 -2.57
N HIS A 216 33.16 8.99 -2.42
CA HIS A 216 33.60 10.39 -2.31
C HIS A 216 33.63 11.12 -3.68
N GLU A 217 33.82 10.40 -4.78
CA GLU A 217 33.88 10.95 -6.13
C GLU A 217 32.48 11.29 -6.68
N VAL A 218 31.41 10.63 -6.21
CA VAL A 218 30.06 10.85 -6.76
C VAL A 218 29.59 12.29 -6.56
N ALA A 219 29.87 12.88 -5.39
CA ALA A 219 29.49 14.26 -5.10
C ALA A 219 30.22 15.25 -6.02
N ASP A 220 31.53 15.05 -6.22
CA ASP A 220 32.34 15.86 -7.14
C ASP A 220 31.91 15.67 -8.59
N PHE A 221 31.57 14.43 -8.98
CA PHE A 221 31.02 14.12 -10.30
C PHE A 221 29.72 14.87 -10.56
N LEU A 222 28.72 14.77 -9.68
CA LEU A 222 27.46 15.51 -9.84
C LEU A 222 27.71 17.02 -9.90
N LYS A 223 28.53 17.54 -8.98
CA LYS A 223 28.91 18.95 -8.91
C LYS A 223 29.61 19.45 -10.17
N SER A 224 30.39 18.60 -10.85
CA SER A 224 31.09 18.98 -12.09
C SER A 224 30.14 19.41 -13.22
N PHE A 225 28.89 18.94 -13.19
CA PHE A 225 27.84 19.34 -14.11
C PHE A 225 27.00 20.53 -13.60
N CYS A 226 27.15 20.94 -12.34
CA CYS A 226 26.38 22.01 -11.67
C CYS A 226 26.96 23.42 -11.85
N THR A 227 27.88 23.65 -12.80
CA THR A 227 28.49 24.99 -12.97
C THR A 227 27.40 26.02 -13.35
N PRO A 228 27.18 27.08 -12.54
CA PRO A 228 26.12 28.05 -12.80
C PRO A 228 26.35 28.80 -14.12
N ASP A 229 25.29 28.96 -14.91
CA ASP A 229 25.33 29.88 -16.05
C ASP A 229 25.40 31.33 -15.52
N ASN A 230 26.60 31.93 -15.60
CA ASN A 230 26.87 33.30 -15.15
C ASN A 230 26.01 34.36 -15.88
N ALA A 231 25.36 34.02 -17.00
CA ALA A 231 24.51 34.95 -17.76
C ALA A 231 23.00 34.82 -17.45
N ALA A 232 22.52 33.66 -16.97
CA ALA A 232 21.09 33.36 -16.79
C ALA A 232 20.67 33.00 -15.35
N GLY A 233 21.62 32.69 -14.45
CA GLY A 233 21.34 32.40 -13.04
C GLY A 233 20.51 31.11 -12.79
N ARG A 234 20.45 30.20 -13.76
CA ARG A 234 19.69 28.93 -13.67
C ARG A 234 20.66 27.75 -13.51
N SER A 235 20.44 26.93 -12.49
CA SER A 235 21.17 25.67 -12.27
C SER A 235 20.49 24.50 -12.97
N PRO A 236 21.23 23.49 -13.45
CA PRO A 236 20.64 22.27 -14.00
C PRO A 236 19.87 21.48 -12.92
N SER A 237 18.82 20.79 -13.34
CA SER A 237 18.05 19.87 -12.49
C SER A 237 18.51 18.42 -12.70
N TYR A 238 18.30 17.57 -11.70
CA TYR A 238 18.67 16.15 -11.77
C TYR A 238 17.47 15.24 -11.50
N LEU A 239 17.41 14.12 -12.23
CA LEU A 239 16.65 12.93 -11.84
C LEU A 239 17.64 11.79 -11.63
N ILE A 240 17.75 11.32 -10.39
CA ILE A 240 18.75 10.33 -9.98
C ILE A 240 18.07 9.08 -9.45
N GLY A 241 18.44 7.92 -9.98
CA GLY A 241 18.14 6.61 -9.42
C GLY A 241 19.22 6.19 -8.42
N PHE A 242 18.83 5.89 -7.18
CA PHE A 242 19.71 5.33 -6.16
C PHE A 242 19.27 3.94 -5.76
N ASP A 243 20.22 3.00 -5.72
CA ASP A 243 19.98 1.67 -5.17
C ASP A 243 20.17 1.66 -3.66
N GLY A 244 19.07 1.70 -2.91
CA GLY A 244 19.07 1.68 -1.44
C GLY A 244 19.06 0.29 -0.80
N CYS A 245 19.19 -0.80 -1.58
CA CYS A 245 19.09 -2.14 -1.02
C CYS A 245 20.33 -2.50 -0.18
N LYS A 246 20.12 -2.76 1.12
CA LYS A 246 21.15 -3.24 2.05
C LYS A 246 21.00 -4.73 2.41
N ASP A 247 20.08 -5.44 1.78
CA ASP A 247 19.93 -6.90 1.95
C ASP A 247 21.07 -7.60 1.21
N ALA A 248 22.05 -8.07 1.97
CA ALA A 248 23.24 -8.76 1.46
C ALA A 248 22.89 -9.93 0.53
N ASN A 249 21.85 -10.72 0.84
CA ASN A 249 21.49 -11.89 0.03
C ASN A 249 20.82 -11.47 -1.28
N ARG A 250 19.93 -10.48 -1.22
CA ARG A 250 19.26 -9.94 -2.41
C ARG A 250 20.25 -9.28 -3.36
N VAL A 251 21.16 -8.48 -2.82
CA VAL A 251 22.25 -7.85 -3.59
C VAL A 251 23.19 -8.93 -4.14
N PHE A 252 23.64 -9.87 -3.31
CA PHE A 252 24.55 -10.93 -3.74
C PHE A 252 23.97 -11.74 -4.91
N LYS A 253 22.69 -12.11 -4.86
CA LYS A 253 22.02 -12.85 -5.96
C LYS A 253 21.91 -12.03 -7.25
N ALA A 254 21.73 -10.71 -7.15
CA ALA A 254 21.62 -9.85 -8.32
C ALA A 254 22.91 -9.82 -9.15
N TYR A 255 24.07 -9.90 -8.49
CA TYR A 255 25.39 -9.85 -9.15
C TYR A 255 26.09 -11.22 -9.23
N ASN A 256 25.49 -12.26 -8.68
CA ASN A 256 25.95 -13.65 -8.78
C ASN A 256 24.75 -14.52 -9.18
N ASP A 257 24.17 -14.22 -10.34
CA ASP A 257 22.97 -14.90 -10.80
C ASP A 257 23.28 -16.37 -11.15
N PRO A 258 22.37 -17.32 -10.84
CA PRO A 258 22.58 -18.73 -11.14
C PRO A 258 22.69 -19.05 -12.64
N GLU A 259 22.19 -18.15 -13.48
CA GLU A 259 22.12 -18.28 -14.94
C GLU A 259 23.47 -17.89 -15.61
N GLY A 260 24.39 -17.30 -14.85
CA GLY A 260 25.72 -16.88 -15.31
C GLY A 260 25.72 -15.67 -16.25
N ALA A 261 24.62 -14.92 -16.34
CA ALA A 261 24.51 -13.73 -17.19
C ALA A 261 25.47 -12.61 -16.74
N ASN A 262 25.52 -12.33 -15.44
CA ASN A 262 26.44 -11.35 -14.87
C ASN A 262 27.89 -11.83 -14.96
N GLN A 263 28.13 -13.12 -14.71
CA GLN A 263 29.47 -13.70 -14.86
C GLN A 263 29.99 -13.55 -16.31
N ARG A 264 29.14 -13.80 -17.32
CA ARG A 264 29.46 -13.56 -18.73
C ARG A 264 29.79 -12.09 -19.01
N PHE A 265 28.97 -11.17 -18.51
CA PHE A 265 29.20 -9.74 -18.65
C PHE A 265 30.57 -9.33 -18.09
N VAL A 266 30.89 -9.71 -16.86
CA VAL A 266 32.16 -9.35 -16.23
C VAL A 266 33.34 -10.01 -16.94
N LYS A 267 33.21 -11.29 -17.35
CA LYS A 267 34.28 -12.02 -18.05
C LYS A 267 34.60 -11.45 -19.43
N ASN A 268 33.66 -10.76 -20.07
CA ASN A 268 33.88 -10.06 -21.33
C ASN A 268 35.00 -9.01 -21.24
N GLY A 269 35.20 -8.39 -20.08
CA GLY A 269 36.29 -7.41 -19.88
C GLY A 269 37.68 -7.97 -20.15
N LEU A 270 37.94 -9.23 -19.80
CA LEU A 270 39.22 -9.90 -20.10
C LEU A 270 39.35 -10.24 -21.59
N CYS A 271 38.25 -10.62 -22.25
CA CYS A 271 38.21 -10.83 -23.69
C CYS A 271 38.56 -9.52 -24.43
N ARG A 272 37.95 -8.41 -24.02
CA ARG A 272 38.22 -7.08 -24.57
C ARG A 272 39.66 -6.64 -24.30
N ALA A 273 40.22 -6.97 -23.14
CA ALA A 273 41.63 -6.68 -22.84
C ALA A 273 42.59 -7.41 -23.82
N ASN A 274 42.37 -8.70 -24.09
CA ASN A 274 43.17 -9.44 -25.08
C ASN A 274 43.06 -8.82 -26.48
N GLN A 275 41.85 -8.43 -26.90
CA GLN A 275 41.64 -7.76 -28.18
C GLN A 275 42.42 -6.44 -28.29
N ILE A 276 42.38 -5.61 -27.23
CA ILE A 276 43.09 -4.33 -27.21
C ILE A 276 44.60 -4.56 -27.17
N LEU A 277 45.11 -5.53 -26.42
CA LEU A 277 46.54 -5.81 -26.33
C LEU A 277 47.09 -6.40 -27.65
N GLY A 278 46.27 -7.18 -28.37
CA GLY A 278 46.65 -7.84 -29.62
C GLY A 278 47.32 -9.21 -29.42
N TYR A 279 47.28 -9.75 -28.20
CA TYR A 279 47.74 -11.09 -27.84
C TYR A 279 46.90 -11.64 -26.66
N ASP A 280 46.91 -12.96 -26.47
CA ASP A 280 46.13 -13.62 -25.42
C ASP A 280 46.83 -13.53 -24.05
N ALA A 281 46.74 -12.35 -23.41
CA ALA A 281 47.26 -12.14 -22.07
C ALA A 281 46.51 -12.95 -21.01
N PHE A 282 45.19 -13.12 -21.17
CA PHE A 282 44.31 -13.82 -20.25
C PHE A 282 43.69 -15.07 -20.91
N ASP A 283 44.04 -16.28 -20.45
CA ASP A 283 43.35 -17.51 -20.86
C ASP A 283 42.01 -17.64 -20.12
N LEU A 284 40.92 -17.34 -20.82
CA LEU A 284 39.58 -17.34 -20.26
C LEU A 284 39.15 -18.70 -19.66
N ASN A 285 39.80 -19.82 -19.94
CA ASN A 285 39.46 -21.10 -19.30
C ASN A 285 39.90 -21.15 -17.84
N HIS A 286 40.98 -20.45 -17.51
CA HIS A 286 41.59 -20.46 -16.19
C HIS A 286 41.25 -19.22 -15.36
N TRP A 287 40.65 -18.20 -15.97
CA TRP A 287 40.17 -17.00 -15.29
C TRP A 287 38.66 -17.07 -14.95
N HIS A 288 38.36 -16.89 -13.66
CA HIS A 288 37.03 -16.95 -13.08
C HIS A 288 36.63 -15.61 -12.46
N VAL A 289 35.34 -15.43 -12.20
CA VAL A 289 34.78 -14.22 -11.57
C VAL A 289 34.15 -14.62 -10.24
N LYS A 290 34.45 -13.86 -9.18
CA LYS A 290 33.76 -13.98 -7.89
C LYS A 290 33.18 -12.63 -7.47
N GLY A 291 31.94 -12.62 -7.01
CA GLY A 291 31.32 -11.46 -6.38
C GLY A 291 31.39 -11.55 -4.86
N ILE A 292 31.69 -10.44 -4.19
CA ILE A 292 31.76 -10.33 -2.73
C ILE A 292 30.88 -9.16 -2.30
N TRP A 293 30.01 -9.40 -1.33
CA TRP A 293 29.32 -8.32 -0.64
C TRP A 293 30.18 -7.80 0.51
N GLU A 294 30.58 -6.53 0.43
CA GLU A 294 31.36 -5.84 1.47
C GLU A 294 30.42 -4.99 2.31
N ALA A 295 29.90 -5.58 3.39
CA ALA A 295 28.90 -4.94 4.26
C ALA A 295 29.39 -3.62 4.88
N GLU A 296 30.67 -3.56 5.26
CA GLU A 296 31.29 -2.37 5.87
C GLU A 296 31.29 -1.16 4.93
N ASN A 297 31.47 -1.40 3.63
CA ASN A 297 31.51 -0.36 2.60
C ASN A 297 30.14 -0.16 1.90
N GLY A 298 29.16 -1.00 2.23
CA GLY A 298 27.85 -1.04 1.60
C GLY A 298 27.93 -1.19 0.09
N ARG A 299 28.78 -2.09 -0.40
CA ARG A 299 29.01 -2.31 -1.85
C ARG A 299 29.12 -3.79 -2.18
N HIS A 300 28.81 -4.11 -3.43
CA HIS A 300 29.17 -5.39 -4.04
C HIS A 300 30.37 -5.18 -4.96
N SER A 301 31.38 -6.03 -4.83
CA SER A 301 32.62 -5.96 -5.61
C SER A 301 32.82 -7.28 -6.36
N GLN A 302 33.21 -7.19 -7.63
CA GLN A 302 33.47 -8.35 -8.48
C GLN A 302 34.94 -8.41 -8.87
N TYR A 303 35.52 -9.60 -8.74
CA TYR A 303 36.95 -9.82 -8.93
C TYR A 303 37.21 -10.92 -9.95
N TYR A 304 38.22 -10.72 -10.79
CA TYR A 304 38.84 -11.78 -11.59
C TYR A 304 39.85 -12.55 -10.74
N TYR A 305 39.90 -13.88 -10.86
CA TYR A 305 40.95 -14.67 -10.24
C TYR A 305 41.32 -15.89 -11.08
N PRO A 306 42.60 -16.31 -11.12
CA PRO A 306 43.01 -17.50 -11.84
C PRO A 306 42.89 -18.74 -10.93
N ASP A 307 42.55 -19.89 -11.50
CA ASP A 307 42.50 -21.18 -10.78
C ASP A 307 43.87 -21.88 -10.66
N THR A 308 44.84 -21.43 -11.44
CA THR A 308 46.19 -21.96 -11.56
C THR A 308 47.19 -20.82 -11.69
N ASP A 309 48.49 -21.09 -11.52
CA ASP A 309 49.53 -20.08 -11.75
C ASP A 309 49.64 -19.81 -13.25
N LEU A 310 49.36 -18.57 -13.67
CA LEU A 310 49.31 -18.19 -15.09
C LEU A 310 50.36 -17.15 -15.42
N SER A 311 50.94 -17.24 -16.62
CA SER A 311 51.84 -16.23 -17.16
C SER A 311 51.06 -15.21 -17.99
N LEU A 312 51.38 -13.93 -17.81
CA LEU A 312 50.83 -12.83 -18.60
C LEU A 312 51.77 -12.53 -19.78
N GLY A 313 51.50 -13.07 -20.97
CA GLY A 313 52.14 -12.66 -22.23
C GLY A 313 53.02 -13.70 -22.95
N ASP A 314 53.46 -13.33 -24.16
CA ASP A 314 54.20 -14.16 -25.11
C ASP A 314 55.65 -13.65 -25.26
N ARG A 315 56.58 -14.29 -24.51
CA ARG A 315 58.07 -14.24 -24.57
C ARG A 315 58.88 -13.18 -23.79
N ASP A 316 59.91 -13.72 -23.11
CA ASP A 316 61.16 -13.14 -22.59
C ASP A 316 61.16 -12.21 -21.35
N GLY A 317 60.14 -12.33 -20.50
CA GLY A 317 60.19 -11.83 -19.12
C GLY A 317 59.05 -12.42 -18.30
N MET A 318 59.25 -13.63 -17.74
CA MET A 318 58.21 -14.38 -17.03
C MET A 318 57.64 -13.60 -15.83
N GLN A 319 56.48 -12.98 -16.04
CA GLN A 319 55.65 -12.42 -14.98
C GLN A 319 54.50 -13.39 -14.72
N PHE A 320 54.35 -13.83 -13.46
CA PHE A 320 53.38 -14.83 -13.04
C PHE A 320 52.31 -14.22 -12.13
N VAL A 321 51.06 -14.63 -12.32
CA VAL A 321 49.96 -14.39 -11.39
C VAL A 321 49.66 -15.70 -10.65
N PRO A 322 49.94 -15.79 -9.33
CA PRO A 322 49.61 -16.96 -8.55
C PRO A 322 48.11 -17.28 -8.50
N ALA A 323 47.79 -18.56 -8.42
CA ALA A 323 46.42 -19.07 -8.27
C ALA A 323 45.70 -18.40 -7.08
N GLY A 324 44.43 -18.03 -7.29
CA GLY A 324 43.57 -17.42 -6.27
C GLY A 324 43.75 -15.91 -6.06
N LYS A 325 44.79 -15.28 -6.63
CA LYS A 325 44.94 -13.81 -6.56
C LYS A 325 43.82 -13.10 -7.30
N SER A 326 43.28 -12.07 -6.67
CA SER A 326 42.07 -11.38 -7.14
C SER A 326 42.38 -9.99 -7.70
N ILE A 327 41.82 -9.66 -8.85
CA ILE A 327 41.92 -8.34 -9.51
C ILE A 327 40.53 -7.73 -9.55
N LEU A 328 40.37 -6.48 -9.11
CA LEU A 328 39.07 -5.81 -9.10
C LEU A 328 38.60 -5.54 -10.54
N ALA A 329 37.38 -5.99 -10.86
CA ALA A 329 36.74 -5.82 -12.17
C ALA A 329 35.76 -4.64 -12.17
N ILE A 330 34.79 -4.67 -11.25
CA ILE A 330 33.76 -3.65 -11.09
C ILE A 330 33.21 -3.68 -9.68
N GLN A 331 32.70 -2.55 -9.23
CA GLN A 331 32.01 -2.40 -7.95
C GLN A 331 30.65 -1.72 -8.14
N SER A 332 29.74 -1.96 -7.20
CA SER A 332 28.44 -1.33 -7.13
C SER A 332 28.09 -0.96 -5.68
N HIS A 333 28.26 0.32 -5.36
CA HIS A 333 27.85 0.93 -4.10
C HIS A 333 26.33 1.06 -4.00
N LYS A 334 25.81 0.87 -2.79
CA LYS A 334 24.40 0.99 -2.43
C LYS A 334 24.21 2.19 -1.52
N TYR A 335 23.27 3.06 -1.85
CA TYR A 335 23.03 4.35 -1.19
C TYR A 335 21.68 4.31 -0.48
N ASP A 336 21.69 4.15 0.85
CA ASP A 336 20.46 4.34 1.63
C ASP A 336 20.07 5.83 1.71
N VAL A 337 18.95 6.14 2.35
CA VAL A 337 18.43 7.52 2.45
C VAL A 337 19.45 8.48 3.06
N LYS A 338 20.25 8.02 4.02
CA LYS A 338 21.28 8.84 4.65
C LYS A 338 22.44 9.10 3.69
N ASP A 339 22.92 8.05 3.02
CA ASP A 339 23.95 8.16 1.98
C ASP A 339 23.52 9.15 0.88
N GLN A 340 22.25 9.14 0.49
CA GLN A 340 21.69 10.04 -0.52
C GLN A 340 21.74 11.51 -0.07
N ASN A 341 21.29 11.80 1.15
CA ASN A 341 21.27 13.16 1.69
C ASN A 341 22.69 13.75 1.81
N GLU A 342 23.65 12.98 2.35
CA GLU A 342 25.04 13.43 2.49
C GLU A 342 25.68 13.71 1.12
N LEU A 343 25.36 12.91 0.12
CA LEU A 343 25.90 13.02 -1.23
C LEU A 343 25.33 14.24 -1.95
N THR A 344 24.01 14.48 -1.85
CA THR A 344 23.38 15.67 -2.45
C THR A 344 23.84 16.95 -1.77
N GLU A 345 24.01 16.95 -0.44
CA GLU A 345 24.54 18.10 0.29
C GLU A 345 25.96 18.46 -0.15
N LYS A 346 26.87 17.46 -0.24
CA LYS A 346 28.24 17.66 -0.73
C LYS A 346 28.29 18.09 -2.19
N ALA A 347 27.36 17.61 -3.02
CA ALA A 347 27.23 18.01 -4.41
C ALA A 347 26.66 19.43 -4.59
N GLY A 348 26.12 20.05 -3.53
CA GLY A 348 25.44 21.34 -3.59
C GLY A 348 24.07 21.27 -4.29
N LEU A 349 23.36 20.15 -4.13
CA LEU A 349 22.06 19.88 -4.71
C LEU A 349 20.97 19.82 -3.64
N ASP A 350 19.85 20.50 -3.88
CA ASP A 350 18.65 20.41 -3.05
C ASP A 350 17.72 19.31 -3.56
N ILE A 351 17.30 18.40 -2.67
CA ILE A 351 16.31 17.37 -3.00
C ILE A 351 14.92 17.99 -3.00
N VAL A 352 14.26 18.02 -4.17
CA VAL A 352 12.94 18.66 -4.34
C VAL A 352 11.78 17.66 -4.36
N ASP A 353 12.05 16.36 -4.51
CA ASP A 353 11.09 15.25 -4.44
C ASP A 353 11.83 13.90 -4.35
N SER A 354 11.18 12.86 -3.78
CA SER A 354 11.72 11.50 -3.73
C SER A 354 10.64 10.40 -3.77
N TRP A 355 10.99 9.21 -4.28
CA TRP A 355 10.08 8.07 -4.42
C TRP A 355 10.82 6.75 -4.15
N SER A 356 10.17 5.79 -3.48
CA SER A 356 10.78 4.51 -3.05
C SER A 356 9.83 3.33 -3.24
N SER A 357 10.38 2.14 -3.54
CA SER A 357 9.59 0.90 -3.61
C SER A 357 9.57 0.19 -2.25
N GLY A 358 8.38 -0.14 -1.75
CA GLY A 358 8.20 -0.77 -0.44
C GLY A 358 6.75 -1.14 -0.14
N GLN A 359 6.57 -2.34 0.43
CA GLN A 359 5.29 -2.98 0.80
C GLN A 359 4.46 -2.12 1.78
N GLY A 360 3.15 -2.35 1.82
CA GLY A 360 2.17 -1.48 2.46
C GLY A 360 1.95 -1.66 3.96
N TYR A 361 1.39 -0.65 4.63
CA TYR A 361 0.93 -0.69 6.04
C TYR A 361 -0.12 -1.78 6.27
N SER A 362 -0.22 -2.25 7.51
CA SER A 362 -1.39 -3.02 7.93
C SER A 362 -2.49 -2.04 8.36
N PRO A 363 -3.67 -2.06 7.73
CA PRO A 363 -4.82 -1.25 8.15
C PRO A 363 -5.19 -1.40 9.64
N ALA A 364 -4.85 -2.54 10.26
CA ALA A 364 -5.02 -2.76 11.70
C ALA A 364 -4.27 -1.73 12.55
N GLY A 365 -3.01 -1.43 12.21
CA GLY A 365 -2.17 -0.51 12.98
C GLY A 365 -2.67 0.93 12.92
N LEU A 366 -3.11 1.40 11.76
CA LEU A 366 -3.69 2.74 11.62
C LEU A 366 -5.03 2.87 12.33
N MET A 367 -5.90 1.86 12.26
CA MET A 367 -7.13 1.84 13.05
C MET A 367 -6.84 1.84 14.56
N ALA A 368 -5.79 1.12 15.00
CA ALA A 368 -5.35 1.16 16.38
C ALA A 368 -4.94 2.58 16.81
N ALA A 369 -4.18 3.28 15.96
CA ALA A 369 -3.75 4.66 16.21
C ALA A 369 -4.93 5.65 16.21
N CYS A 370 -5.93 5.48 15.34
CA CYS A 370 -7.16 6.30 15.33
C CYS A 370 -7.94 6.16 16.65
N TRP A 371 -8.04 4.96 17.20
CA TRP A 371 -8.62 4.77 18.53
C TRP A 371 -7.74 5.34 19.63
N ALA A 372 -6.43 5.11 19.54
CA ALA A 372 -5.50 5.53 20.57
C ALA A 372 -5.45 7.05 20.72
N SER A 373 -5.62 7.79 19.63
CA SER A 373 -5.71 9.25 19.64
C SER A 373 -6.93 9.78 20.39
N GLN A 374 -7.97 8.98 20.64
CA GLN A 374 -9.14 9.38 21.44
C GLN A 374 -8.85 9.36 22.94
N TYR A 375 -7.87 8.59 23.39
CA TYR A 375 -7.51 8.44 24.80
C TYR A 375 -6.34 9.32 25.20
N ASN A 376 -6.30 9.71 26.47
CA ASN A 376 -5.16 10.41 27.04
C ASN A 376 -4.05 9.41 27.46
N MET A 377 -3.46 8.72 26.47
CA MET A 377 -2.38 7.76 26.69
C MET A 377 -1.23 7.97 25.71
N ILE A 378 0.00 7.75 26.17
CA ILE A 378 1.19 7.82 25.32
C ILE A 378 1.19 6.59 24.41
N THR A 379 1.05 6.84 23.10
CA THR A 379 1.03 5.79 22.08
C THR A 379 2.09 6.08 21.04
N ARG A 380 2.88 5.06 20.72
CA ARG A 380 3.84 5.09 19.61
C ARG A 380 3.48 4.02 18.60
N ILE A 381 3.48 4.38 17.34
CA ILE A 381 3.29 3.47 16.22
C ILE A 381 4.49 3.60 15.30
N ILE A 382 5.24 2.50 15.17
CA ILE A 382 6.45 2.41 14.37
C ILE A 382 6.20 1.55 13.14
N ASP A 383 6.81 1.90 12.02
CA ASP A 383 6.89 1.02 10.85
C ASP A 383 8.24 1.23 10.16
N GLN A 384 8.78 0.15 9.59
CA GLN A 384 10.04 0.17 8.86
C GLN A 384 9.94 0.83 7.48
N LYS A 385 8.73 1.07 6.97
CA LYS A 385 8.51 1.69 5.66
C LYS A 385 8.81 3.19 5.67
N PRO A 386 9.15 3.76 4.51
CA PRO A 386 9.35 5.20 4.36
C PRO A 386 8.07 6.02 4.24
N GLY A 387 6.92 5.38 3.96
CA GLY A 387 5.66 6.08 3.75
C GLY A 387 4.48 5.13 3.49
N ARG A 388 3.28 5.70 3.36
CA ARG A 388 2.02 4.95 3.19
C ARG A 388 1.99 4.11 1.92
N THR A 389 1.09 3.13 1.88
CA THR A 389 0.85 2.35 0.68
C THR A 389 0.28 3.24 -0.42
N ARG A 390 0.83 3.17 -1.63
CA ARG A 390 0.32 3.92 -2.78
C ARG A 390 -0.69 3.14 -3.63
N THR A 391 -0.47 1.83 -3.77
CA THR A 391 -1.30 0.89 -4.53
C THR A 391 -1.44 -0.36 -3.67
N GLY A 392 -2.62 -0.57 -3.09
CA GLY A 392 -2.79 -1.54 -2.02
C GLY A 392 -3.38 -2.88 -2.43
N HIS A 393 -3.23 -3.86 -1.54
CA HIS A 393 -3.62 -5.25 -1.72
C HIS A 393 -5.12 -5.48 -1.50
N ALA A 394 -5.75 -4.62 -0.69
CA ALA A 394 -7.18 -4.64 -0.39
C ALA A 394 -7.90 -3.43 -1.00
N ASP A 395 -9.21 -3.58 -1.21
CA ASP A 395 -10.07 -2.51 -1.72
C ASP A 395 -11.52 -2.54 -1.20
N GLY A 396 -12.05 -3.72 -0.86
CA GLY A 396 -13.39 -3.85 -0.29
C GLY A 396 -13.51 -3.33 1.14
N LEU A 397 -14.47 -2.42 1.37
CA LEU A 397 -14.95 -1.99 2.68
C LEU A 397 -16.40 -2.44 2.88
N HIS A 398 -16.62 -3.29 3.87
CA HIS A 398 -17.95 -3.80 4.22
C HIS A 398 -18.73 -2.82 5.10
N SER A 399 -20.04 -3.02 5.16
CA SER A 399 -20.99 -2.19 5.91
C SER A 399 -20.56 -1.88 7.34
N ARG A 400 -20.16 -2.91 8.12
CA ARG A 400 -19.74 -2.68 9.51
C ARG A 400 -18.49 -1.80 9.61
N THR A 401 -17.57 -1.94 8.68
CA THR A 401 -16.37 -1.10 8.64
C THR A 401 -16.72 0.34 8.30
N LEU A 402 -17.70 0.58 7.43
CA LEU A 402 -18.18 1.94 7.15
C LEU A 402 -18.93 2.55 8.34
N GLU A 403 -19.69 1.76 9.11
CA GLU A 403 -20.26 2.22 10.40
C GLU A 403 -19.17 2.63 11.40
N ILE A 404 -18.05 1.89 11.41
CA ILE A 404 -16.86 2.24 12.21
C ILE A 404 -16.21 3.52 11.68
N MET A 405 -16.08 3.69 10.37
CA MET A 405 -15.55 4.95 9.81
C MET A 405 -16.48 6.13 10.12
N ASP A 406 -17.80 5.92 10.10
CA ASP A 406 -18.81 6.93 10.46
C ASP A 406 -18.72 7.32 11.93
N SER A 407 -18.41 6.38 12.83
CA SER A 407 -18.26 6.69 14.26
C SER A 407 -17.06 7.59 14.57
N PHE A 408 -16.05 7.62 13.70
CA PHE A 408 -14.95 8.60 13.70
C PHE A 408 -15.22 9.85 12.84
N GLY A 409 -16.31 9.87 12.07
CA GLY A 409 -16.63 10.96 11.14
C GLY A 409 -15.89 10.91 9.80
N LEU A 410 -15.31 9.77 9.44
CA LEU A 410 -14.45 9.60 8.25
C LEU A 410 -15.19 9.04 7.03
N VAL A 411 -16.41 8.52 7.21
CA VAL A 411 -17.13 7.80 6.15
C VAL A 411 -17.38 8.65 4.91
N ASP A 412 -17.67 9.94 5.05
CA ASP A 412 -17.97 10.83 3.92
C ASP A 412 -16.76 11.02 2.99
N HIS A 413 -15.54 11.04 3.55
CA HIS A 413 -14.31 11.12 2.76
C HIS A 413 -14.08 9.88 1.90
N ILE A 414 -14.53 8.72 2.39
CA ILE A 414 -14.47 7.44 1.68
C ILE A 414 -15.53 7.39 0.60
N LEU A 415 -16.80 7.68 0.94
CA LEU A 415 -17.94 7.55 0.02
C LEU A 415 -17.83 8.48 -1.20
N ARG A 416 -17.16 9.64 -1.07
CA ARG A 416 -16.94 10.57 -2.19
C ARG A 416 -15.97 10.03 -3.25
N GLN A 417 -15.12 9.07 -2.89
CA GLN A 417 -14.05 8.55 -3.75
C GLN A 417 -14.27 7.09 -4.16
N ALA A 418 -14.98 6.32 -3.32
CA ALA A 418 -15.17 4.90 -3.51
C ALA A 418 -16.21 4.58 -4.60
N VAL A 419 -16.11 3.39 -5.18
CA VAL A 419 -17.15 2.82 -6.03
C VAL A 419 -18.14 2.07 -5.15
N VAL A 420 -19.42 2.43 -5.24
CA VAL A 420 -20.49 1.72 -4.52
C VAL A 420 -20.78 0.40 -5.23
N GLU A 421 -20.68 -0.70 -4.49
CA GLU A 421 -21.01 -2.03 -4.98
C GLU A 421 -22.49 -2.32 -4.73
N SER A 422 -23.33 -1.96 -5.71
CA SER A 422 -24.79 -2.12 -5.60
C SER A 422 -25.26 -3.52 -5.97
N GLU A 423 -24.71 -4.10 -7.04
CA GLU A 423 -25.14 -5.38 -7.58
C GLU A 423 -23.96 -6.33 -7.81
N MET A 424 -24.23 -7.61 -7.69
CA MET A 424 -23.32 -8.68 -8.08
C MET A 424 -23.93 -9.50 -9.22
N CYS A 425 -23.16 -9.67 -10.30
CA CYS A 425 -23.57 -10.43 -11.47
C CYS A 425 -22.87 -11.80 -11.52
N TYR A 426 -23.64 -12.85 -11.75
CA TYR A 426 -23.15 -14.22 -11.89
C TYR A 426 -23.19 -14.65 -13.35
N TRP A 427 -22.05 -15.11 -13.83
CA TRP A 427 -21.85 -15.55 -15.21
C TRP A 427 -21.38 -17.00 -15.22
N ALA A 428 -22.02 -17.84 -16.05
CA ALA A 428 -21.67 -19.24 -16.21
C ALA A 428 -21.70 -19.66 -17.69
N CYS A 429 -21.06 -20.79 -17.99
CA CYS A 429 -21.04 -21.38 -19.32
C CYS A 429 -22.44 -21.76 -19.81
N VAL A 430 -22.66 -21.56 -21.12
CA VAL A 430 -23.91 -21.91 -21.82
C VAL A 430 -23.71 -23.14 -22.70
N ASP A 431 -22.53 -23.24 -23.32
CA ASP A 431 -22.16 -24.30 -24.25
C ASP A 431 -20.78 -24.85 -23.87
N ASP A 432 -20.73 -26.14 -23.50
CA ASP A 432 -19.51 -26.83 -23.08
C ASP A 432 -18.50 -27.00 -24.23
N GLU A 433 -18.93 -26.94 -25.49
CA GLU A 433 -18.04 -27.07 -26.65
C GLU A 433 -17.23 -25.79 -26.96
N PHE A 434 -17.82 -24.60 -26.76
CA PHE A 434 -17.19 -23.33 -27.14
C PHE A 434 -16.71 -22.50 -25.94
N GLY A 435 -17.18 -22.82 -24.73
CA GLY A 435 -16.81 -22.14 -23.48
C GLY A 435 -17.40 -20.73 -23.35
N ASN A 436 -18.49 -20.42 -24.07
CA ASN A 436 -19.16 -19.12 -24.01
C ASN A 436 -19.94 -18.95 -22.71
N ILE A 437 -19.83 -17.78 -22.07
CA ILE A 437 -20.55 -17.42 -20.85
C ILE A 437 -21.76 -16.54 -21.12
N LYS A 438 -22.81 -16.67 -20.30
CA LYS A 438 -23.92 -15.71 -20.20
C LYS A 438 -24.17 -15.33 -18.74
N ARG A 439 -24.77 -14.16 -18.54
CA ARG A 439 -25.30 -13.78 -17.22
C ARG A 439 -26.44 -14.72 -16.87
N VAL A 440 -26.28 -15.42 -15.74
CA VAL A 440 -27.29 -16.34 -15.20
C VAL A 440 -28.13 -15.63 -14.15
N LYS A 441 -27.51 -14.77 -13.35
CA LYS A 441 -28.19 -14.08 -12.25
C LYS A 441 -27.58 -12.72 -11.99
N ARG A 442 -28.42 -11.83 -11.44
CA ARG A 442 -28.03 -10.56 -10.86
C ARG A 442 -28.73 -10.45 -9.51
N THR A 443 -27.97 -10.09 -8.49
CA THR A 443 -28.48 -9.93 -7.13
C THR A 443 -28.01 -8.61 -6.56
N SER A 444 -28.78 -8.05 -5.63
CA SER A 444 -28.27 -6.98 -4.78
C SER A 444 -27.06 -7.50 -4.00
N SER A 445 -25.97 -6.74 -3.98
CA SER A 445 -24.79 -7.05 -3.14
C SER A 445 -25.07 -6.84 -1.66
N GLN A 446 -26.17 -6.16 -1.35
CA GLN A 446 -26.63 -5.83 0.00
C GLN A 446 -27.94 -6.58 0.29
N PRO A 447 -27.98 -7.45 1.31
CA PRO A 447 -29.25 -7.87 1.89
C PRO A 447 -29.96 -6.66 2.48
N GLU A 448 -31.28 -6.56 2.25
CA GLU A 448 -32.08 -5.43 2.72
C GLU A 448 -31.97 -5.25 4.24
N ASN A 449 -31.92 -3.99 4.69
CA ASN A 449 -31.97 -3.58 6.11
C ASN A 449 -30.81 -4.00 7.02
N LEU A 450 -29.67 -4.47 6.49
CA LEU A 450 -28.50 -4.81 7.34
C LEU A 450 -27.68 -3.60 7.81
N SER A 451 -27.54 -2.57 6.98
CA SER A 451 -26.79 -1.35 7.27
C SER A 451 -27.36 -0.19 6.48
N ARG A 452 -27.15 1.04 6.96
CA ARG A 452 -27.34 2.25 6.14
C ARG A 452 -26.25 2.40 5.07
N PHE A 453 -25.15 1.65 5.18
CA PHE A 453 -24.00 1.73 4.28
C PHE A 453 -23.86 0.49 3.40
N GLY A 454 -23.83 0.76 2.09
CA GLY A 454 -23.42 -0.14 1.01
C GLY A 454 -22.00 -0.66 1.17
N GLN A 455 -21.68 -1.84 0.64
CA GLN A 455 -20.27 -2.20 0.43
C GLN A 455 -19.69 -1.24 -0.60
N VAL A 456 -18.46 -0.80 -0.38
CA VAL A 456 -17.75 0.08 -1.30
C VAL A 456 -16.35 -0.43 -1.59
N LEU A 457 -15.82 -0.04 -2.74
CA LEU A 457 -14.51 -0.45 -3.24
C LEU A 457 -13.63 0.80 -3.40
N LEU A 458 -12.49 0.85 -2.71
CA LEU A 458 -11.55 1.96 -2.75
C LEU A 458 -10.12 1.47 -2.48
N ASN A 459 -9.14 2.02 -3.19
CA ASN A 459 -7.73 1.71 -2.94
C ASN A 459 -7.36 1.80 -1.45
N GLN A 460 -6.80 0.73 -0.89
CA GLN A 460 -6.28 0.72 0.47
C GLN A 460 -5.35 1.91 0.76
N GLY A 461 -4.51 2.33 -0.18
CA GLY A 461 -3.63 3.48 0.00
C GLY A 461 -4.35 4.81 0.24
N LEU A 462 -5.57 4.97 -0.29
CA LEU A 462 -6.43 6.13 -0.02
C LEU A 462 -7.13 6.01 1.33
N ILE A 463 -7.51 4.80 1.73
CA ILE A 463 -8.08 4.53 3.05
C ILE A 463 -7.05 4.83 4.15
N GLU A 464 -5.81 4.37 3.98
CA GLU A 464 -4.70 4.66 4.88
C GLU A 464 -4.43 6.17 5.00
N ASP A 465 -4.50 6.90 3.89
CA ASP A 465 -4.31 8.36 3.87
C ASP A 465 -5.36 9.08 4.72
N ILE A 466 -6.63 8.68 4.61
CA ILE A 466 -7.74 9.22 5.42
C ILE A 466 -7.49 8.96 6.91
N LEU A 467 -7.07 7.74 7.28
CA LEU A 467 -6.77 7.41 8.68
C LEU A 467 -5.57 8.22 9.21
N ILE A 468 -4.51 8.36 8.42
CA ILE A 468 -3.31 9.13 8.79
C ILE A 468 -3.66 10.62 8.97
N GLN A 469 -4.45 11.19 8.06
CA GLN A 469 -4.93 12.57 8.19
C GLN A 469 -5.70 12.77 9.49
N HIS A 470 -6.64 11.88 9.81
CA HIS A 470 -7.38 11.93 11.06
C HIS A 470 -6.49 11.87 12.31
N ILE A 471 -5.49 10.97 12.31
CA ILE A 471 -4.53 10.84 13.40
C ILE A 471 -3.74 12.15 13.58
N ASN A 472 -3.26 12.72 12.47
CA ASN A 472 -2.47 13.95 12.47
C ASN A 472 -3.30 15.18 12.88
N GLU A 473 -4.57 15.25 12.48
CA GLU A 473 -5.51 16.32 12.88
C GLU A 473 -5.72 16.36 14.40
N ILE A 474 -5.78 15.20 15.05
CA ILE A 474 -5.87 15.11 16.51
C ILE A 474 -4.50 15.42 17.16
N GLY A 475 -3.40 15.07 16.50
CA GLY A 475 -2.03 15.45 16.88
C GLY A 475 -1.47 14.76 18.12
N ARG A 476 -2.17 13.76 18.69
CA ARG A 476 -1.73 13.02 19.90
C ARG A 476 -0.84 11.82 19.59
N VAL A 477 -1.02 11.21 18.43
CA VAL A 477 -0.26 10.05 17.97
C VAL A 477 0.30 10.41 16.62
N ASN A 478 1.55 10.06 16.37
CA ASN A 478 2.19 10.24 15.07
C ASN A 478 2.75 8.92 14.59
N VAL A 479 2.71 8.74 13.28
CA VAL A 479 3.29 7.56 12.65
C VAL A 479 4.79 7.76 12.46
N GLU A 480 5.57 6.91 13.12
CA GLU A 480 7.03 6.93 13.07
C GLU A 480 7.53 5.98 11.98
N TRP A 481 7.77 6.58 10.82
CA TRP A 481 8.29 5.89 9.64
C TRP A 481 9.76 5.54 9.80
N GLN A 482 10.20 4.54 9.03
CA GLN A 482 11.59 4.08 9.00
C GLN A 482 12.12 3.66 10.38
N LYS A 483 11.27 3.08 11.23
CA LYS A 483 11.62 2.53 12.54
C LYS A 483 11.39 1.03 12.56
N ARG A 484 12.43 0.25 12.83
CA ARG A 484 12.35 -1.22 12.85
C ARG A 484 12.65 -1.77 14.24
N ALA A 485 11.75 -2.59 14.77
CA ALA A 485 12.02 -3.36 15.99
C ALA A 485 13.05 -4.47 15.71
N GLU A 486 14.07 -4.59 16.56
CA GLU A 486 15.17 -5.56 16.43
C GLU A 486 15.26 -6.52 17.61
N MET A 487 14.73 -6.15 18.77
CA MET A 487 14.67 -7.02 19.94
C MET A 487 13.38 -6.77 20.71
N LEU A 488 12.74 -7.84 21.18
CA LEU A 488 11.61 -7.80 22.09
C LEU A 488 11.95 -8.68 23.29
N ASP A 489 11.90 -8.09 24.48
CA ASP A 489 12.11 -8.78 25.74
C ASP A 489 10.97 -8.49 26.72
N LEU A 490 10.62 -9.50 27.50
CA LEU A 490 9.59 -9.44 28.53
C LEU A 490 10.23 -9.66 29.88
N SER A 491 10.33 -8.60 30.67
CA SER A 491 10.88 -8.71 32.01
C SER A 491 9.95 -9.53 32.89
N SER A 492 10.50 -10.47 33.66
CA SER A 492 9.77 -11.24 34.68
C SER A 492 9.52 -10.47 35.98
N ASN A 493 10.00 -9.22 36.07
CA ASN A 493 9.83 -8.35 37.23
C ASN A 493 8.46 -7.68 37.23
N PHE A 494 7.94 -7.33 38.41
CA PHE A 494 6.71 -6.56 38.61
C PHE A 494 6.88 -5.06 38.23
N SER A 495 7.39 -4.79 37.03
CA SER A 495 7.45 -3.44 36.45
C SER A 495 6.10 -3.05 35.86
N ASP A 496 5.76 -1.76 35.97
CA ASP A 496 4.60 -1.18 35.29
C ASP A 496 4.79 -1.15 33.76
N TYR A 497 6.04 -1.15 33.29
CA TYR A 497 6.44 -1.26 31.88
C TYR A 497 7.30 -2.52 31.67
N PRO A 498 6.69 -3.73 31.64
CA PRO A 498 7.44 -4.98 31.60
C PRO A 498 7.96 -5.35 30.21
N VAL A 499 7.51 -4.67 29.15
CA VAL A 499 7.90 -4.98 27.77
C VAL A 499 9.00 -4.03 27.33
N THR A 500 10.12 -4.58 26.85
CA THR A 500 11.25 -3.79 26.33
C THR A 500 11.43 -4.08 24.85
N VAL A 501 11.40 -3.03 24.03
CA VAL A 501 11.60 -3.12 22.58
C VAL A 501 12.80 -2.29 22.19
N LYS A 502 13.75 -2.90 21.50
CA LYS A 502 14.86 -2.20 20.88
C LYS A 502 14.48 -1.81 19.45
N VAL A 503 14.47 -0.53 19.16
CA VAL A 503 14.06 0.03 17.87
C VAL A 503 15.24 0.70 17.20
N LYS A 504 15.49 0.33 15.95
CA LYS A 504 16.50 0.95 15.10
C LYS A 504 15.86 1.97 14.18
N ASP A 505 16.48 3.14 14.10
CA ASP A 505 16.18 4.14 13.09
C ASP A 505 16.84 3.76 11.77
N LEU A 506 16.03 3.54 10.72
CA LEU A 506 16.47 3.23 9.37
C LEU A 506 16.75 4.49 8.55
N ALA A 507 16.21 5.65 8.94
CA ALA A 507 16.51 6.94 8.31
C ALA A 507 17.87 7.48 8.76
N ASN A 508 18.30 7.18 9.99
CA ASN A 508 19.57 7.65 10.53
C ASN A 508 20.40 6.53 11.19
N SER A 509 21.19 5.83 10.37
CA SER A 509 21.99 4.66 10.77
C SER A 509 23.06 4.92 11.84
N ASN A 510 23.42 6.19 12.09
CA ASN A 510 24.37 6.59 13.14
C ASN A 510 23.70 6.82 14.51
N GLN A 511 22.38 6.86 14.59
CA GLN A 511 21.69 7.06 15.85
C GLN A 511 21.70 5.75 16.64
N GLU A 512 22.05 5.82 17.92
CA GLU A 512 21.97 4.66 18.79
C GLU A 512 20.55 4.09 18.79
N THR A 513 20.47 2.76 18.79
CA THR A 513 19.21 2.03 18.89
C THR A 513 18.43 2.51 20.12
N GLU A 514 17.20 2.92 19.89
CA GLU A 514 16.29 3.38 20.93
C GLU A 514 15.76 2.19 21.73
N ILE A 515 15.63 2.34 23.05
CA ILE A 515 14.99 1.35 23.91
C ILE A 515 13.66 1.93 24.37
N ILE A 516 12.58 1.23 24.01
CA ILE A 516 11.21 1.58 24.38
C ILE A 516 10.76 0.63 25.48
N HIS A 517 10.40 1.17 26.65
CA HIS A 517 9.71 0.43 27.70
C HIS A 517 8.21 0.69 27.57
N ALA A 518 7.45 -0.37 27.32
CA ALA A 518 6.02 -0.31 27.07
C ALA A 518 5.24 -1.12 28.11
N ARG A 519 4.03 -0.64 28.43
CA ARG A 519 3.06 -1.42 29.21
C ARG A 519 2.46 -2.55 28.38
N TYR A 520 2.17 -2.27 27.11
CA TYR A 520 1.54 -3.22 26.18
C TYR A 520 2.12 -3.06 24.77
N ILE A 521 2.09 -4.13 23.99
CA ILE A 521 2.37 -4.12 22.54
C ILE A 521 1.13 -4.60 21.80
N VAL A 522 0.76 -3.91 20.72
CA VAL A 522 -0.23 -4.38 19.75
C VAL A 522 0.48 -4.63 18.42
N ALA A 523 0.76 -5.89 18.13
CA ALA A 523 1.46 -6.32 16.94
C ALA A 523 0.51 -6.36 15.73
N CYS A 524 0.77 -5.47 14.78
CA CYS A 524 0.06 -5.36 13.51
C CYS A 524 1.02 -5.57 12.32
N ASP A 525 2.05 -6.39 12.49
CA ASP A 525 3.21 -6.53 11.61
C ASP A 525 3.04 -7.56 10.47
N GLY A 526 1.81 -8.03 10.24
CA GLY A 526 1.43 -8.80 9.06
C GLY A 526 1.69 -10.31 9.15
N SER A 527 1.46 -11.02 8.04
CA SER A 527 1.50 -12.50 7.99
C SER A 527 2.87 -13.10 8.33
N HIS A 528 3.94 -12.37 8.06
CA HIS A 528 5.33 -12.72 8.38
C HIS A 528 5.87 -11.84 9.52
N GLY A 529 4.98 -11.41 10.42
CA GLY A 529 5.30 -10.46 11.49
C GLY A 529 6.43 -10.91 12.40
N TRP A 530 7.43 -10.04 12.54
CA TRP A 530 8.61 -10.22 13.38
C TRP A 530 8.27 -10.50 14.85
N THR A 531 7.24 -9.85 15.39
CA THR A 531 6.79 -10.00 16.78
C THR A 531 6.47 -11.46 17.09
N ARG A 532 5.77 -12.12 16.17
CA ARG A 532 5.36 -13.52 16.31
C ARG A 532 6.57 -14.46 16.27
N GLU A 533 7.57 -14.15 15.46
CA GLU A 533 8.82 -14.91 15.38
C GLU A 533 9.64 -14.79 16.67
N GLN A 534 9.77 -13.56 17.22
CA GLN A 534 10.47 -13.32 18.49
C GLN A 534 9.81 -14.04 19.66
N LEU A 535 8.49 -14.08 19.70
CA LEU A 535 7.73 -14.77 20.75
C LEU A 535 7.60 -16.28 20.52
N HIS A 536 8.16 -16.79 19.42
CA HIS A 536 8.05 -18.19 19.00
C HIS A 536 6.59 -18.70 18.91
N VAL A 537 5.65 -17.81 18.56
CA VAL A 537 4.23 -18.14 18.44
C VAL A 537 3.96 -18.71 17.04
N ARG A 538 3.59 -19.99 16.97
CA ARG A 538 3.27 -20.63 15.70
C ARG A 538 1.85 -20.29 15.24
N MET A 539 1.66 -20.19 13.92
CA MET A 539 0.34 -20.21 13.32
C MET A 539 -0.02 -21.63 12.87
N GLU A 540 -1.23 -22.07 13.18
CA GLU A 540 -1.80 -23.34 12.74
C GLU A 540 -2.33 -23.20 11.31
N THR A 541 -1.86 -24.04 10.39
CA THR A 541 -2.32 -24.07 9.00
C THR A 541 -3.60 -24.90 8.89
N HIS A 542 -4.65 -24.33 8.28
CA HIS A 542 -5.97 -24.95 8.17
C HIS A 542 -6.38 -25.33 6.73
N SER A 543 -5.60 -24.92 5.72
CA SER A 543 -5.85 -25.22 4.30
C SER A 543 -4.56 -25.47 3.53
N GLU A 544 -4.70 -26.09 2.35
CA GLU A 544 -3.66 -26.08 1.33
C GLU A 544 -3.45 -24.66 0.79
N GLU A 545 -2.29 -24.44 0.18
CA GLU A 545 -1.90 -23.16 -0.39
C GLU A 545 -2.63 -22.96 -1.73
N SER A 546 -3.36 -21.85 -1.85
CA SER A 546 -4.03 -21.47 -3.10
C SER A 546 -3.33 -20.26 -3.71
N THR A 547 -3.08 -20.30 -5.03
CA THR A 547 -2.41 -19.22 -5.75
C THR A 547 -3.41 -18.40 -6.57
N TRP A 548 -3.39 -17.09 -6.38
CA TRP A 548 -4.28 -16.12 -7.03
C TRP A 548 -3.47 -15.03 -7.70
N GLY A 549 -3.73 -14.76 -8.97
CA GLY A 549 -3.26 -13.56 -9.63
C GLY A 549 -4.26 -12.43 -9.45
N VAL A 550 -3.79 -11.26 -9.04
CA VAL A 550 -4.61 -10.06 -8.92
C VAL A 550 -4.00 -8.94 -9.74
N ILE A 551 -4.83 -8.24 -10.50
CA ILE A 551 -4.39 -7.18 -11.39
C ILE A 551 -5.42 -6.06 -11.45
N ASP A 552 -4.94 -4.82 -11.40
CA ASP A 552 -5.72 -3.57 -11.51
C ASP A 552 -5.40 -2.92 -12.85
N ILE A 553 -6.37 -2.96 -13.78
CA ILE A 553 -6.22 -2.40 -15.12
C ILE A 553 -7.27 -1.34 -15.41
N ALA A 554 -7.00 -0.46 -16.37
CA ALA A 554 -8.06 0.22 -17.11
C ALA A 554 -8.53 -0.70 -18.25
N PRO A 555 -9.70 -1.36 -18.13
CA PRO A 555 -10.09 -2.40 -19.08
C PRO A 555 -10.59 -1.81 -20.40
N ILE A 556 -10.21 -2.44 -21.51
CA ILE A 556 -10.75 -2.22 -22.85
C ILE A 556 -11.48 -3.51 -23.23
N THR A 557 -12.81 -3.52 -23.09
CA THR A 557 -13.65 -4.71 -23.23
C THR A 557 -15.05 -4.37 -23.72
N ASN A 558 -15.73 -5.34 -24.32
CA ASN A 558 -17.18 -5.30 -24.58
C ASN A 558 -17.99 -6.12 -23.57
N PHE A 559 -17.38 -6.58 -22.48
CA PHE A 559 -18.09 -7.27 -21.41
C PHE A 559 -19.10 -6.33 -20.73
N PRO A 560 -20.41 -6.62 -20.78
CA PRO A 560 -21.45 -5.64 -20.47
C PRO A 560 -21.51 -5.26 -18.99
N ASP A 561 -21.08 -6.16 -18.09
CA ASP A 561 -21.09 -5.95 -16.63
C ASP A 561 -19.72 -5.59 -16.07
N VAL A 562 -18.77 -5.08 -16.89
CA VAL A 562 -17.41 -4.73 -16.43
C VAL A 562 -17.37 -3.71 -15.28
N ARG A 563 -18.44 -2.93 -15.11
CA ARG A 563 -18.58 -1.94 -14.03
C ARG A 563 -19.38 -2.44 -12.83
N GLN A 564 -19.74 -3.73 -12.81
CA GLN A 564 -20.34 -4.42 -11.68
C GLN A 564 -19.36 -5.45 -11.12
N SER A 565 -19.51 -5.79 -9.84
CA SER A 565 -18.80 -6.96 -9.32
C SER A 565 -19.34 -8.22 -9.98
N CYS A 566 -18.47 -9.06 -10.52
CA CYS A 566 -18.87 -10.27 -11.21
C CYS A 566 -18.18 -11.50 -10.64
N ALA A 567 -18.93 -12.58 -10.45
CA ALA A 567 -18.39 -13.92 -10.33
C ALA A 567 -18.57 -14.63 -11.68
N ILE A 568 -17.45 -14.91 -12.33
CA ILE A 568 -17.41 -15.47 -13.68
C ILE A 568 -16.84 -16.87 -13.58
N ARG A 569 -17.61 -17.83 -14.05
CA ARG A 569 -17.24 -19.23 -14.04
C ARG A 569 -17.13 -19.76 -15.48
N SER A 570 -15.96 -20.29 -15.81
CA SER A 570 -15.73 -21.08 -17.01
C SER A 570 -15.31 -22.49 -16.63
N GLU A 571 -16.03 -23.52 -17.08
CA GLU A 571 -15.67 -24.91 -16.78
C GLU A 571 -14.30 -25.31 -17.35
N ILE A 572 -13.91 -24.66 -18.46
CA ILE A 572 -12.68 -24.95 -19.20
C ILE A 572 -11.54 -24.02 -18.75
N ASN A 573 -11.84 -22.74 -18.49
CA ASN A 573 -10.83 -21.70 -18.30
C ASN A 573 -10.72 -21.16 -16.86
N GLY A 574 -11.42 -21.76 -15.90
CA GLY A 574 -11.33 -21.41 -14.48
C GLY A 574 -12.34 -20.35 -14.01
N SER A 575 -12.18 -19.94 -12.76
CA SER A 575 -13.07 -18.98 -12.07
C SER A 575 -12.36 -17.64 -11.88
N ILE A 576 -13.10 -16.55 -12.15
CA ILE A 576 -12.61 -15.17 -12.05
C ILE A 576 -13.62 -14.34 -11.27
N MET A 577 -13.11 -13.47 -10.42
CA MET A 577 -13.91 -12.42 -9.79
C MET A 577 -13.44 -11.06 -10.28
N THR A 578 -14.39 -10.17 -10.61
CA THR A 578 -14.09 -8.79 -11.00
C THR A 578 -14.63 -7.83 -9.96
N ALA A 579 -13.89 -6.78 -9.66
CA ALA A 579 -14.30 -5.72 -8.74
C ALA A 579 -14.05 -4.34 -9.40
N PRO A 580 -15.10 -3.53 -9.65
CA PRO A 580 -14.93 -2.21 -10.26
C PRO A 580 -14.28 -1.25 -9.26
N ARG A 581 -13.27 -0.51 -9.72
CA ARG A 581 -12.48 0.41 -8.89
C ARG A 581 -12.63 1.85 -9.33
N GLU A 582 -12.18 2.75 -8.46
CA GLU A 582 -12.13 4.20 -8.71
C GLU A 582 -11.33 4.52 -9.98
N ASN A 583 -11.48 5.72 -10.53
CA ASN A 583 -10.71 6.17 -11.70
C ASN A 583 -10.79 5.25 -12.93
N ARG A 584 -11.93 4.58 -13.13
CA ARG A 584 -12.21 3.63 -14.24
C ARG A 584 -11.38 2.34 -14.18
N LEU A 585 -10.68 2.06 -13.08
CA LEU A 585 -9.94 0.82 -12.89
C LEU A 585 -10.89 -0.37 -12.68
N LEU A 586 -10.38 -1.56 -12.96
CA LEU A 586 -11.01 -2.85 -12.71
C LEU A 586 -9.97 -3.77 -12.08
N ARG A 587 -10.30 -4.32 -10.92
CA ARG A 587 -9.53 -5.39 -10.32
C ARG A 587 -10.05 -6.74 -10.79
N LEU A 588 -9.14 -7.63 -11.19
CA LEU A 588 -9.42 -9.01 -11.55
C LEU A 588 -8.72 -9.94 -10.56
N TYR A 589 -9.47 -10.88 -9.99
CA TYR A 589 -8.96 -11.99 -9.20
C TYR A 589 -9.05 -13.26 -10.02
N ILE A 590 -7.91 -13.88 -10.28
CA ILE A 590 -7.76 -15.03 -11.18
C ILE A 590 -7.16 -16.18 -10.41
N GLN A 591 -7.90 -17.28 -10.26
CA GLN A 591 -7.37 -18.47 -9.61
C GLN A 591 -6.38 -19.16 -10.55
N LEU A 592 -5.16 -19.42 -10.09
CA LEU A 592 -4.13 -20.11 -10.87
C LEU A 592 -3.98 -21.52 -10.31
N LYS A 593 -4.27 -22.56 -11.09
CA LYS A 593 -4.13 -23.97 -10.68
C LYS A 593 -2.74 -24.54 -10.99
N GLY A 594 -2.02 -23.92 -11.93
CA GLY A 594 -0.67 -24.30 -12.38
C GLY A 594 -0.66 -25.33 -13.49
N ASN A 595 -1.82 -25.65 -14.07
CA ASN A 595 -1.96 -26.75 -15.04
C ASN A 595 -1.75 -26.26 -16.50
N ASP A 596 -1.94 -24.98 -16.77
CA ASP A 596 -1.75 -24.34 -18.08
C ASP A 596 -0.39 -23.60 -18.15
N GLU A 597 0.23 -23.55 -19.32
CA GLU A 597 1.47 -22.81 -19.58
C GLU A 597 1.30 -21.31 -19.30
N LEU A 598 0.13 -20.73 -19.60
CA LEU A 598 -0.14 -19.32 -19.23
C LEU A 598 -0.18 -19.12 -17.71
N GLU A 599 -0.71 -20.08 -16.97
CA GLU A 599 -0.73 -20.00 -15.50
C GLU A 599 0.68 -20.13 -14.92
N LYS A 600 1.55 -20.94 -15.54
CA LYS A 600 2.97 -21.02 -15.16
C LYS A 600 3.68 -19.70 -15.40
N VAL A 601 3.48 -19.06 -16.56
CA VAL A 601 4.02 -17.72 -16.86
C VAL A 601 3.48 -16.67 -15.90
N ALA A 602 2.19 -16.73 -15.55
CA ALA A 602 1.61 -15.84 -14.56
C ALA A 602 2.27 -16.01 -13.17
N ARG A 603 2.56 -17.26 -12.76
CA ARG A 603 3.18 -17.57 -11.46
C ARG A 603 4.66 -17.19 -11.35
N GLN A 604 5.36 -16.97 -12.47
CA GLN A 604 6.78 -16.61 -12.46
C GLN A 604 7.04 -15.20 -11.91
N GLY A 605 6.04 -14.32 -11.87
CA GLY A 605 6.21 -12.96 -11.38
C GLY A 605 7.07 -12.09 -12.31
N SER A 606 7.06 -12.35 -13.62
CA SER A 606 7.81 -11.61 -14.64
C SER A 606 6.97 -10.51 -15.31
N GLU A 607 7.56 -9.69 -16.18
CA GLU A 607 6.83 -8.65 -16.94
C GLU A 607 5.72 -9.20 -17.86
N GLU A 608 5.80 -10.48 -18.21
CA GLU A 608 4.78 -11.16 -19.00
C GLU A 608 3.61 -11.65 -18.13
N SER A 609 3.75 -11.68 -16.80
CA SER A 609 2.70 -12.15 -15.90
C SER A 609 1.40 -11.32 -15.99
N PRO A 610 1.40 -9.97 -16.03
CA PRO A 610 0.18 -9.18 -16.25
C PRO A 610 -0.52 -9.51 -17.58
N LYS A 611 0.25 -9.65 -18.67
CA LYS A 611 -0.27 -10.02 -19.99
C LYS A 611 -0.87 -11.43 -19.96
N ALA A 612 -0.23 -12.36 -19.27
CA ALA A 612 -0.72 -13.72 -19.07
C ALA A 612 -2.02 -13.73 -18.28
N LEU A 613 -2.10 -12.97 -17.17
CA LEU A 613 -3.30 -12.83 -16.35
C LEU A 613 -4.49 -12.31 -17.18
N VAL A 614 -4.31 -11.24 -17.95
CA VAL A 614 -5.40 -10.70 -18.77
C VAL A 614 -5.80 -11.67 -19.89
N LYS A 615 -4.86 -12.41 -20.49
CA LYS A 615 -5.19 -13.47 -21.46
C LYS A 615 -5.98 -14.62 -20.84
N ILE A 616 -5.63 -15.05 -19.64
CA ILE A 616 -6.40 -16.04 -18.88
C ILE A 616 -7.82 -15.50 -18.63
N ALA A 617 -7.92 -14.22 -18.25
CA ALA A 617 -9.21 -13.59 -18.04
C ALA A 617 -10.06 -13.49 -19.31
N GLU A 618 -9.48 -13.09 -20.44
CA GLU A 618 -10.15 -13.05 -21.74
C GLU A 618 -10.65 -14.45 -22.15
N ARG A 619 -9.86 -15.50 -21.93
CA ARG A 619 -10.29 -16.89 -22.21
C ARG A 619 -11.52 -17.29 -21.40
N ALA A 620 -11.55 -16.95 -20.12
CA ALA A 620 -12.69 -17.25 -19.25
C ALA A 620 -13.91 -16.36 -19.52
N MET A 621 -13.72 -15.18 -20.12
CA MET A 621 -14.79 -14.24 -20.46
C MET A 621 -15.33 -14.40 -21.89
N LYS A 622 -15.03 -15.46 -22.64
CA LYS A 622 -15.57 -15.65 -24.00
C LYS A 622 -17.11 -15.58 -24.03
N PRO A 623 -17.75 -14.92 -25.01
CA PRO A 623 -17.18 -14.39 -26.26
C PRO A 623 -16.69 -12.93 -26.17
N TYR A 624 -16.54 -12.37 -24.98
CA TYR A 624 -16.13 -10.98 -24.78
C TYR A 624 -14.60 -10.84 -24.87
N TYR A 625 -14.11 -9.75 -25.46
CA TYR A 625 -12.68 -9.46 -25.50
C TYR A 625 -12.26 -8.69 -24.26
N LEU A 626 -11.02 -8.85 -23.81
CA LEU A 626 -10.47 -8.08 -22.68
C LEU A 626 -9.02 -7.71 -22.96
N ARG A 627 -8.75 -6.41 -23.00
CA ARG A 627 -7.43 -5.83 -23.26
C ARG A 627 -7.16 -4.70 -22.27
N TYR A 628 -5.91 -4.27 -22.18
CA TYR A 628 -5.52 -3.11 -21.39
C TYR A 628 -4.37 -2.37 -22.05
N LYS A 629 -4.26 -1.07 -21.76
CA LYS A 629 -3.07 -0.25 -22.05
C LYS A 629 -2.38 0.25 -20.79
N TYR A 630 -3.12 0.28 -19.68
CA TYR A 630 -2.67 0.78 -18.40
C TYR A 630 -2.97 -0.26 -17.33
N CYS A 631 -1.94 -0.65 -16.59
CA CYS A 631 -1.98 -1.51 -15.42
C CYS A 631 -1.45 -0.69 -14.25
N ASP A 632 -2.30 -0.41 -13.27
CA ASP A 632 -1.92 0.38 -12.09
C ASP A 632 -1.08 -0.47 -11.12
N TRP A 633 -1.46 -1.74 -10.98
CA TRP A 633 -0.82 -2.64 -10.02
C TRP A 633 -1.17 -4.11 -10.32
N TRP A 634 -0.29 -5.04 -9.96
CA TRP A 634 -0.58 -6.48 -9.98
C TRP A 634 0.27 -7.23 -8.96
N SER A 635 -0.18 -8.42 -8.57
CA SER A 635 0.60 -9.36 -7.76
C SER A 635 0.08 -10.78 -7.91
N ILE A 636 0.96 -11.73 -7.64
CA ILE A 636 0.58 -13.13 -7.40
C ILE A 636 0.60 -13.36 -5.88
N TYR A 637 -0.49 -13.90 -5.37
CA TYR A 637 -0.64 -14.27 -3.97
C TYR A 637 -0.66 -15.78 -3.86
N SER A 638 0.18 -16.33 -3.00
CA SER A 638 0.00 -17.69 -2.49
C SER A 638 -0.41 -17.58 -1.04
N ILE A 639 -1.65 -17.95 -0.73
CA ILE A 639 -2.22 -17.78 0.60
C ILE A 639 -2.68 -19.13 1.12
N SER A 640 -2.29 -19.39 2.36
CA SER A 640 -2.83 -20.45 3.21
C SER A 640 -3.62 -19.83 4.35
N GLN A 641 -4.68 -20.51 4.77
CA GLN A 641 -5.45 -20.14 5.96
C GLN A 641 -4.63 -20.48 7.20
N ARG A 642 -4.28 -19.47 8.02
CA ARG A 642 -3.45 -19.65 9.20
C ARG A 642 -4.02 -18.89 10.40
N LEU A 643 -4.01 -19.50 11.59
CA LEU A 643 -4.53 -18.90 12.82
C LEU A 643 -3.53 -19.06 13.96
N VAL A 644 -3.30 -18.01 14.74
CA VAL A 644 -2.56 -18.14 16.00
C VAL A 644 -3.43 -18.80 17.08
N LYS A 645 -2.80 -19.62 17.93
CA LYS A 645 -3.50 -20.25 19.05
C LYS A 645 -3.96 -19.24 20.10
N HIS A 646 -3.20 -18.18 20.32
CA HIS A 646 -3.54 -17.14 21.29
C HIS A 646 -3.32 -15.77 20.64
N HIS A 647 -4.32 -14.90 20.75
CA HIS A 647 -4.24 -13.52 20.32
C HIS A 647 -3.61 -12.64 21.41
N ARG A 648 -3.68 -13.09 22.67
CA ARG A 648 -3.08 -12.43 23.84
C ARG A 648 -1.94 -13.28 24.38
N ILE A 649 -0.73 -12.71 24.41
CA ILE A 649 0.52 -13.37 24.80
C ILE A 649 1.06 -12.68 26.07
N HIS A 650 1.29 -13.47 27.11
CA HIS A 650 1.81 -13.01 28.42
C HIS A 650 1.05 -11.82 29.02
N ASP A 651 -0.26 -11.69 28.74
CA ASP A 651 -1.14 -10.60 29.17
C ASP A 651 -0.72 -9.18 28.76
N ARG A 652 0.34 -9.03 27.96
CA ARG A 652 0.96 -7.75 27.61
C ARG A 652 1.08 -7.52 26.12
N ILE A 653 1.10 -8.57 25.31
CA ILE A 653 1.28 -8.49 23.86
C ILE A 653 0.03 -9.02 23.16
N PHE A 654 -0.51 -8.25 22.22
CA PHE A 654 -1.71 -8.60 21.47
C PHE A 654 -1.38 -8.69 19.98
N LEU A 655 -1.76 -9.77 19.33
CA LEU A 655 -1.64 -9.96 17.89
C LEU A 655 -2.97 -9.56 17.22
N ALA A 656 -2.92 -8.75 16.15
CA ALA A 656 -4.10 -8.27 15.44
C ALA A 656 -3.93 -8.30 13.91
N GLY A 657 -5.03 -8.50 13.19
CA GLY A 657 -5.03 -8.63 11.72
C GLY A 657 -4.19 -9.81 11.24
N ASP A 658 -3.47 -9.62 10.13
CA ASP A 658 -2.65 -10.68 9.51
C ASP A 658 -1.55 -11.27 10.42
N ALA A 659 -1.17 -10.57 11.50
CA ALA A 659 -0.27 -11.12 12.52
C ALA A 659 -0.92 -12.25 13.35
N ALA A 660 -2.26 -12.25 13.43
CA ALA A 660 -3.06 -13.24 14.14
C ALA A 660 -3.74 -14.25 13.20
N HIS A 661 -4.21 -13.82 12.01
CA HIS A 661 -4.94 -14.69 11.10
C HIS A 661 -4.73 -14.33 9.62
N THR A 662 -4.53 -15.33 8.76
CA THR A 662 -4.46 -15.16 7.29
C THR A 662 -5.51 -16.03 6.61
N HIS A 663 -6.02 -15.58 5.46
CA HIS A 663 -7.17 -16.18 4.75
C HIS A 663 -7.19 -15.67 3.30
N SER A 664 -7.96 -16.33 2.43
CA SER A 664 -8.00 -15.99 1.01
C SER A 664 -8.67 -14.62 0.75
N PRO A 665 -8.35 -13.94 -0.37
CA PRO A 665 -8.94 -12.65 -0.70
C PRO A 665 -10.40 -12.76 -1.18
N MET A 666 -10.93 -13.98 -1.39
CA MET A 666 -12.21 -14.19 -2.08
C MET A 666 -13.42 -13.59 -1.36
N ALA A 667 -13.36 -13.49 -0.04
CA ALA A 667 -14.45 -12.92 0.75
C ALA A 667 -14.29 -11.40 0.99
N GLY A 668 -13.18 -10.78 0.56
CA GLY A 668 -12.92 -9.34 0.77
C GLY A 668 -12.72 -8.94 2.24
N GLN A 669 -12.51 -9.91 3.14
CA GLN A 669 -12.63 -9.68 4.58
C GLN A 669 -11.36 -9.16 5.26
N GLY A 670 -10.19 -9.29 4.64
CA GLY A 670 -8.94 -9.20 5.41
C GLY A 670 -8.69 -7.85 6.05
N MET A 671 -8.75 -6.78 5.26
CA MET A 671 -8.63 -5.43 5.80
C MET A 671 -9.76 -5.10 6.80
N ASN A 672 -10.99 -5.54 6.53
CA ASN A 672 -12.16 -5.28 7.37
C ASN A 672 -12.03 -5.91 8.76
N ILE A 673 -11.73 -7.21 8.84
CA ILE A 673 -11.59 -7.92 10.12
C ILE A 673 -10.35 -7.45 10.86
N SER A 674 -9.25 -7.17 10.14
CA SER A 674 -8.01 -6.63 10.72
C SER A 674 -8.24 -5.29 11.43
N MET A 675 -8.98 -4.37 10.82
CA MET A 675 -9.37 -3.11 11.48
C MET A 675 -10.34 -3.35 12.63
N GLN A 676 -11.28 -4.28 12.50
CA GLN A 676 -12.22 -4.59 13.59
C GLN A 676 -11.54 -5.20 14.82
N ASP A 677 -10.43 -5.93 14.65
CA ASP A 677 -9.65 -6.47 15.77
C ASP A 677 -9.09 -5.34 16.64
N THR A 678 -8.44 -4.35 16.04
CA THR A 678 -7.91 -3.21 16.78
C THR A 678 -9.01 -2.25 17.22
N TYR A 679 -10.11 -2.13 16.46
CA TYR A 679 -11.31 -1.42 16.88
C TYR A 679 -11.92 -2.00 18.17
N ASN A 680 -11.85 -3.31 18.36
CA ASN A 680 -12.30 -3.98 19.58
C ASN A 680 -11.27 -3.89 20.73
N LEU A 681 -9.98 -3.94 20.43
CA LEU A 681 -8.93 -4.00 21.45
C LEU A 681 -8.62 -2.64 22.09
N ILE A 682 -8.46 -1.59 21.28
CA ILE A 682 -7.80 -0.36 21.77
C ILE A 682 -8.67 0.40 22.78
N TRP A 683 -10.00 0.39 22.64
CA TRP A 683 -10.87 1.01 23.65
C TRP A 683 -10.75 0.33 25.02
N LYS A 684 -10.50 -0.99 25.04
CA LYS A 684 -10.28 -1.76 26.28
C LYS A 684 -8.95 -1.36 26.91
N LEU A 685 -7.88 -1.29 26.12
CA LEU A 685 -6.56 -0.83 26.58
C LEU A 685 -6.63 0.62 27.08
N GLY A 686 -7.26 1.51 26.31
CA GLY A 686 -7.51 2.89 26.71
C GLY A 686 -8.25 2.96 28.05
N SER A 687 -9.34 2.22 28.20
CA SER A 687 -10.11 2.18 29.45
C SER A 687 -9.30 1.67 30.66
N VAL A 688 -8.47 0.64 30.47
CA VAL A 688 -7.58 0.14 31.54
C VAL A 688 -6.49 1.16 31.90
N ILE A 689 -5.93 1.86 30.91
CA ILE A 689 -4.82 2.79 31.11
C ILE A 689 -5.29 4.13 31.68
N THR A 690 -6.39 4.69 31.17
CA THR A 690 -6.82 6.07 31.47
C THR A 690 -8.04 6.16 32.37
N HIS A 691 -8.82 5.08 32.50
CA HIS A 691 -10.15 5.12 33.13
C HIS A 691 -10.32 4.11 34.26
N ASN A 692 -9.21 3.53 34.73
CA ASN A 692 -9.17 2.59 35.85
C ASN A 692 -10.16 1.41 35.68
N ALA A 693 -10.39 0.98 34.43
CA ALA A 693 -11.16 -0.23 34.18
C ALA A 693 -10.37 -1.47 34.64
N ASN A 694 -11.10 -2.50 35.06
CA ASN A 694 -10.50 -3.75 35.52
C ASN A 694 -9.70 -4.41 34.38
N PRO A 695 -8.40 -4.72 34.56
CA PRO A 695 -7.58 -5.38 33.54
C PRO A 695 -8.15 -6.71 33.01
N ALA A 696 -9.05 -7.36 33.75
CA ALA A 696 -9.78 -8.55 33.30
C ALA A 696 -10.56 -8.32 31.98
N ILE A 697 -10.95 -7.09 31.66
CA ILE A 697 -11.63 -6.81 30.38
C ILE A 697 -10.74 -7.11 29.16
N LEU A 698 -9.40 -7.11 29.31
CA LEU A 698 -8.48 -7.40 28.21
C LEU A 698 -8.53 -8.87 27.77
N GLU A 699 -8.98 -9.78 28.64
CA GLU A 699 -9.20 -11.18 28.30
C GLU A 699 -10.26 -11.33 27.20
N THR A 700 -11.24 -10.44 27.21
CA THR A 700 -12.35 -10.47 26.24
C THR A 700 -11.89 -10.25 24.81
N TYR A 701 -10.72 -9.65 24.56
CA TYR A 701 -10.23 -9.50 23.18
C TYR A 701 -10.05 -10.85 22.49
N GLU A 702 -9.41 -11.81 23.17
CA GLU A 702 -9.21 -13.14 22.59
C GLU A 702 -10.53 -13.91 22.50
N SER A 703 -11.36 -13.88 23.56
CA SER A 703 -12.63 -14.62 23.56
C SER A 703 -13.64 -14.06 22.55
N GLU A 704 -13.56 -12.77 22.19
CA GLU A 704 -14.43 -12.15 21.20
C GLU A 704 -13.89 -12.30 19.76
N ARG A 705 -12.60 -12.02 19.53
CA ARG A 705 -12.05 -11.90 18.16
C ARG A 705 -11.54 -13.20 17.57
N ARG A 706 -11.05 -14.13 18.39
CA ARG A 706 -10.58 -15.44 17.88
C ARG A 706 -11.73 -16.29 17.31
N PRO A 707 -12.93 -16.37 17.93
CA PRO A 707 -14.07 -17.06 17.31
C PRO A 707 -14.52 -16.44 15.98
N VAL A 708 -14.41 -15.11 15.84
CA VAL A 708 -14.66 -14.40 14.57
C VAL A 708 -13.66 -14.85 13.50
N ALA A 709 -12.36 -14.84 13.80
CA ALA A 709 -11.33 -15.34 12.89
C ALA A 709 -11.54 -16.83 12.51
N ARG A 710 -11.96 -17.68 13.45
CA ARG A 710 -12.31 -19.08 13.17
C ARG A 710 -13.53 -19.20 12.24
N THR A 711 -14.54 -18.35 12.44
CA THR A 711 -15.73 -18.33 11.59
C THR A 711 -15.39 -17.86 10.18
N LEU A 712 -14.49 -16.88 10.06
CA LEU A 712 -13.92 -16.43 8.79
C LEU A 712 -13.27 -17.59 8.03
N MET A 713 -12.45 -18.42 8.70
CA MET A 713 -11.83 -19.59 8.06
C MET A 713 -12.85 -20.61 7.57
N LYS A 714 -13.91 -20.86 8.36
CA LYS A 714 -15.01 -21.75 7.95
C LYS A 714 -15.74 -21.20 6.73
N LEU A 715 -16.02 -19.89 6.72
CA LEU A 715 -16.61 -19.20 5.58
C LEU A 715 -15.72 -19.34 4.35
N ASP A 716 -14.45 -18.96 4.46
CA ASP A 716 -13.49 -18.97 3.36
C ASP A 716 -13.36 -20.38 2.76
N LYS A 717 -13.29 -21.42 3.60
CA LYS A 717 -13.32 -22.83 3.15
C LYS A 717 -14.59 -23.16 2.37
N ARG A 718 -15.78 -22.76 2.86
CA ARG A 718 -17.06 -23.03 2.17
C ARG A 718 -17.19 -22.26 0.87
N VAL A 719 -16.74 -21.00 0.84
CA VAL A 719 -16.74 -20.16 -0.36
C VAL A 719 -15.83 -20.77 -1.42
N LEU A 720 -14.59 -21.12 -1.06
CA LEU A 720 -13.66 -21.80 -1.95
C LEU A 720 -14.25 -23.12 -2.50
N SER A 721 -14.80 -23.96 -1.63
CA SER A 721 -15.46 -25.20 -2.07
C SER A 721 -16.66 -24.94 -2.99
N ALA A 722 -17.46 -23.90 -2.74
CA ALA A 722 -18.59 -23.54 -3.60
C ALA A 722 -18.13 -23.04 -4.99
N TYR A 723 -17.03 -22.31 -5.06
CA TYR A 723 -16.40 -21.91 -6.32
C TYR A 723 -15.79 -23.10 -7.08
N GLU A 724 -15.38 -24.17 -6.38
CA GLU A 724 -14.82 -25.39 -6.97
C GLU A 724 -15.86 -26.42 -7.41
N GLN A 725 -17.01 -26.52 -6.72
CA GLN A 725 -18.09 -27.46 -7.05
C GLN A 725 -18.73 -27.15 -8.40
N LYS A 726 -18.98 -28.16 -9.25
CA LYS A 726 -19.63 -28.08 -10.57
C LYS A 726 -21.14 -27.78 -10.47
N ASP A 727 -21.48 -26.55 -10.13
CA ASP A 727 -22.85 -26.02 -10.14
C ASP A 727 -23.00 -24.97 -11.26
N PRO A 728 -23.73 -25.28 -12.35
CA PRO A 728 -23.92 -24.39 -13.49
C PRO A 728 -24.82 -23.19 -13.18
N THR A 729 -25.57 -23.20 -12.07
CA THR A 729 -26.50 -22.12 -11.70
C THR A 729 -25.86 -21.03 -10.83
N GLY A 730 -24.70 -21.32 -10.22
CA GLY A 730 -24.10 -20.46 -9.21
C GLY A 730 -24.84 -20.46 -7.86
N GLU A 731 -25.89 -21.27 -7.71
CA GLU A 731 -26.68 -21.36 -6.47
C GLU A 731 -25.83 -21.74 -5.25
N GLY A 732 -24.79 -22.56 -5.42
CA GLY A 732 -23.89 -22.92 -4.32
C GLY A 732 -23.18 -21.72 -3.70
N VAL A 733 -22.63 -20.81 -4.52
CA VAL A 733 -21.94 -19.61 -4.05
C VAL A 733 -22.94 -18.63 -3.44
N ASP A 734 -24.10 -18.46 -4.07
CA ASP A 734 -25.17 -17.61 -3.56
C ASP A 734 -25.72 -18.10 -2.23
N LYS A 735 -26.01 -19.39 -2.08
CA LYS A 735 -26.52 -19.97 -0.82
C LYS A 735 -25.51 -19.80 0.32
N VAL A 736 -24.21 -19.96 0.05
CA VAL A 736 -23.16 -19.71 1.05
C VAL A 736 -23.12 -18.23 1.39
N ARG A 737 -23.16 -17.33 0.41
CA ARG A 737 -23.14 -15.87 0.67
C ARG A 737 -24.37 -15.40 1.42
N GLU A 738 -25.55 -15.91 1.08
CA GLU A 738 -26.80 -15.62 1.79
C GLU A 738 -26.77 -16.15 3.22
N GLN A 739 -26.32 -17.40 3.41
CA GLN A 739 -26.16 -18.00 4.73
C GLN A 739 -25.22 -17.20 5.64
N TYR A 740 -24.16 -16.63 5.07
CA TYR A 740 -23.15 -15.87 5.81
C TYR A 740 -23.27 -14.36 5.62
N ALA A 741 -24.37 -13.86 5.08
CA ALA A 741 -24.47 -12.47 4.65
C ALA A 741 -24.23 -11.49 5.81
N GLY A 742 -24.81 -11.77 6.98
CA GLY A 742 -24.56 -11.00 8.20
C GLY A 742 -23.11 -11.06 8.70
N PHE A 743 -22.41 -12.18 8.50
CA PHE A 743 -20.99 -12.26 8.85
C PHE A 743 -20.11 -11.51 7.83
N MET A 744 -20.40 -11.65 6.53
CA MET A 744 -19.65 -10.99 5.46
C MET A 744 -19.78 -9.46 5.49
N SER A 745 -20.96 -8.93 5.82
CA SER A 745 -21.15 -7.50 6.06
C SER A 745 -20.46 -7.01 7.34
N GLY A 746 -20.02 -7.94 8.21
CA GLY A 746 -19.50 -7.71 9.56
C GLY A 746 -20.58 -7.33 10.58
N THR A 747 -21.85 -7.29 10.20
CA THR A 747 -22.94 -6.76 11.05
C THR A 747 -23.57 -7.77 11.98
N GLY A 748 -23.43 -9.07 11.67
CA GLY A 748 -24.04 -10.19 12.39
C GLY A 748 -23.11 -10.87 13.38
N VAL A 749 -21.98 -10.25 13.73
CA VAL A 749 -21.08 -10.76 14.78
C VAL A 749 -21.74 -10.59 16.14
N VAL A 750 -21.94 -11.71 16.85
CA VAL A 750 -22.48 -11.74 18.22
C VAL A 750 -21.41 -12.30 19.14
N TYR A 751 -21.03 -11.54 20.16
CA TYR A 751 -20.13 -11.98 21.21
C TYR A 751 -20.86 -12.78 22.27
N GLU A 752 -20.19 -13.82 22.77
CA GLU A 752 -20.68 -14.65 23.86
C GLU A 752 -20.69 -13.88 25.20
N PRO A 753 -21.50 -14.32 26.18
CA PRO A 753 -21.53 -13.73 27.52
C PRO A 753 -20.13 -13.65 28.16
N SER A 754 -19.82 -12.51 28.76
CA SER A 754 -18.53 -12.21 29.38
C SER A 754 -18.66 -11.10 30.42
N ILE A 755 -17.54 -10.60 30.95
CA ILE A 755 -17.55 -9.42 31.84
C ILE A 755 -18.13 -8.16 31.14
N LEU A 756 -18.12 -8.11 29.80
CA LEU A 756 -18.61 -7.00 28.99
C LEU A 756 -19.96 -7.27 28.30
N VAL A 757 -20.50 -8.49 28.40
CA VAL A 757 -21.70 -8.93 27.67
C VAL A 757 -22.57 -9.76 28.61
N ALA A 758 -23.81 -9.33 28.83
CA ALA A 758 -24.75 -9.98 29.73
C ALA A 758 -25.23 -11.36 29.21
N ASP A 759 -25.68 -12.22 30.13
CA ASP A 759 -26.01 -13.64 29.88
C ASP A 759 -27.52 -13.89 29.63
N HIS A 760 -28.30 -12.84 29.40
CA HIS A 760 -29.76 -12.93 29.38
C HIS A 760 -30.37 -12.60 28.00
N ASP A 761 -31.31 -13.46 27.58
CA ASP A 761 -32.05 -13.32 26.32
C ASP A 761 -33.30 -12.45 26.56
N THR A 762 -33.24 -11.19 26.17
CA THR A 762 -34.33 -10.20 26.36
C THR A 762 -35.32 -10.14 25.20
N LYS A 763 -35.33 -11.16 24.33
CA LYS A 763 -36.18 -11.27 23.11
C LYS A 763 -37.61 -10.79 23.30
N PHE A 764 -38.25 -11.13 24.42
CA PHE A 764 -39.66 -10.80 24.66
C PHE A 764 -39.96 -9.30 24.83
N ARG A 765 -39.04 -8.53 25.45
CA ARG A 765 -39.22 -7.08 25.62
C ARG A 765 -38.94 -6.34 24.31
N LEU A 766 -37.91 -6.75 23.59
CA LEU A 766 -37.50 -6.15 22.31
C LEU A 766 -38.49 -6.44 21.18
N SER A 767 -39.13 -7.61 21.17
CA SER A 767 -40.14 -7.93 20.17
C SER A 767 -41.37 -7.04 20.26
N ARG A 768 -41.84 -6.74 21.47
CA ARG A 768 -42.94 -5.80 21.69
C ARG A 768 -42.62 -4.36 21.30
N ALA A 769 -41.34 -3.99 21.30
CA ALA A 769 -40.86 -2.66 20.89
C ALA A 769 -40.55 -2.54 19.38
N GLY A 770 -40.78 -3.60 18.59
CA GLY A 770 -40.42 -3.60 17.16
C GLY A 770 -38.91 -3.62 16.89
N MET A 771 -38.13 -4.11 17.87
CA MET A 771 -36.66 -4.20 17.82
C MET A 771 -36.15 -5.65 17.93
N GLU A 772 -36.86 -6.60 17.31
CA GLU A 772 -36.56 -8.05 17.34
C GLU A 772 -35.13 -8.40 16.91
N ASP A 773 -34.52 -7.56 16.08
CA ASP A 773 -33.18 -7.77 15.55
C ASP A 773 -32.06 -7.35 16.51
N VAL A 774 -32.36 -6.59 17.58
CA VAL A 774 -31.33 -6.21 18.57
C VAL A 774 -31.00 -7.42 19.44
N LYS A 775 -29.70 -7.75 19.54
CA LYS A 775 -29.21 -8.87 20.35
C LYS A 775 -28.08 -8.40 21.25
N VAL A 776 -28.10 -8.84 22.51
CA VAL A 776 -26.98 -8.68 23.44
C VAL A 776 -25.75 -9.38 22.83
N GLY A 777 -24.59 -8.72 22.91
CA GLY A 777 -23.34 -9.17 22.29
C GLY A 777 -23.19 -8.77 20.82
N MET A 778 -24.23 -8.28 20.16
CA MET A 778 -24.17 -7.82 18.77
C MET A 778 -24.00 -6.29 18.68
N ARG A 779 -23.39 -5.81 17.61
CA ARG A 779 -23.41 -4.36 17.29
C ARG A 779 -24.85 -3.86 17.20
N LEU A 780 -25.16 -2.70 17.79
CA LEU A 780 -26.53 -2.15 17.79
C LEU A 780 -27.04 -2.10 16.35
N THR A 781 -28.15 -2.78 16.07
CA THR A 781 -28.70 -2.84 14.71
C THR A 781 -29.15 -1.46 14.25
N CYS A 782 -28.78 -1.12 13.02
CA CYS A 782 -29.41 -0.01 12.35
C CYS A 782 -30.84 -0.43 12.02
N PHE A 783 -31.78 0.32 12.55
CA PHE A 783 -33.01 0.50 11.82
C PHE A 783 -32.74 1.67 10.85
N ASN A 784 -33.32 1.70 9.65
CA ASN A 784 -33.30 2.88 8.77
C ASN A 784 -34.06 4.08 9.37
N LYS A 785 -34.18 4.11 10.69
CA LYS A 785 -35.05 4.93 11.51
C LYS A 785 -34.26 6.12 12.03
N LYS A 786 -34.87 7.29 11.91
CA LYS A 786 -34.31 8.58 12.31
C LYS A 786 -35.09 9.09 13.51
N ILE A 787 -34.38 9.70 14.45
CA ILE A 787 -34.94 10.32 15.65
C ILE A 787 -34.80 11.85 15.53
N LYS A 788 -35.77 12.59 16.08
CA LYS A 788 -35.78 14.07 16.11
C LYS A 788 -35.17 14.54 17.43
N ASN A 789 -34.21 15.46 17.40
CA ASN A 789 -33.70 16.07 18.64
C ASN A 789 -34.80 16.94 19.28
N GLN A 790 -34.95 16.86 20.61
CA GLN A 790 -36.03 17.53 21.34
C GLN A 790 -35.89 19.06 21.31
N ALA A 791 -34.66 19.59 21.38
CA ALA A 791 -34.42 21.02 21.45
C ALA A 791 -34.57 21.71 20.08
N ASP A 792 -33.87 21.19 19.05
CA ASP A 792 -33.78 21.87 17.74
C ASP A 792 -34.63 21.22 16.63
N GLY A 793 -35.14 20.01 16.85
CA GLY A 793 -35.93 19.27 15.85
C GLY A 793 -35.08 18.61 14.74
N SER A 794 -33.76 18.64 14.83
CA SER A 794 -32.86 18.05 13.84
C SER A 794 -33.02 16.53 13.77
N MET A 795 -33.06 16.01 12.55
CA MET A 795 -33.15 14.57 12.30
C MET A 795 -31.77 13.92 12.39
N LYS A 796 -31.64 12.89 13.21
CA LYS A 796 -30.40 12.12 13.38
C LYS A 796 -30.65 10.62 13.23
N HIS A 797 -29.66 9.90 12.72
CA HIS A 797 -29.66 8.44 12.79
C HIS A 797 -29.27 8.00 14.20
N LEU A 798 -29.95 7.02 14.79
CA LEU A 798 -29.66 6.55 16.14
C LEU A 798 -28.17 6.15 16.32
N LEU A 799 -27.58 5.48 15.33
CA LEU A 799 -26.16 5.09 15.37
C LEU A 799 -25.18 6.27 15.41
N SER A 800 -25.58 7.46 14.95
CA SER A 800 -24.73 8.65 14.99
C SER A 800 -24.48 9.14 16.42
N LEU A 801 -25.29 8.70 17.40
CA LEU A 801 -25.06 8.94 18.82
C LEU A 801 -23.89 8.12 19.38
N LEU A 802 -23.54 7.00 18.72
CA LEU A 802 -22.49 6.08 19.15
C LEU A 802 -21.13 6.43 18.52
N ARG A 803 -20.68 7.67 18.73
CA ARG A 803 -19.34 8.13 18.30
C ARG A 803 -18.24 7.39 19.06
N SER A 804 -17.12 7.14 18.40
CA SER A 804 -15.97 6.42 18.97
C SER A 804 -15.12 7.34 19.86
N THR A 805 -15.66 7.75 21.00
CA THR A 805 -14.99 8.63 21.98
C THR A 805 -14.39 7.87 23.16
N GLY A 806 -14.56 6.55 23.21
CA GLY A 806 -14.11 5.71 24.33
C GLY A 806 -15.07 5.60 25.51
N VAL A 807 -16.18 6.32 25.43
CA VAL A 807 -17.22 6.41 26.46
C VAL A 807 -18.34 5.41 26.13
N TRP A 808 -18.92 4.79 27.14
CA TRP A 808 -20.10 3.92 27.02
C TRP A 808 -21.36 4.73 26.77
N ARG A 809 -22.41 4.09 26.23
CA ARG A 809 -23.65 4.76 25.84
C ARG A 809 -24.84 4.06 26.48
N LEU A 810 -25.56 4.77 27.34
CA LEU A 810 -26.79 4.30 27.97
C LEU A 810 -27.98 4.92 27.24
N LEU A 811 -28.65 4.14 26.39
CA LEU A 811 -29.81 4.57 25.64
C LEU A 811 -31.07 4.20 26.42
N VAL A 812 -31.81 5.21 26.89
CA VAL A 812 -33.03 5.06 27.69
C VAL A 812 -34.24 5.31 26.80
N PHE A 813 -35.04 4.28 26.58
CA PHE A 813 -36.28 4.33 25.81
C PHE A 813 -37.46 4.44 26.79
N ALA A 814 -37.94 5.66 26.99
CA ALA A 814 -38.88 5.97 28.08
C ALA A 814 -40.37 5.85 27.69
N GLY A 815 -40.67 5.38 26.47
CA GLY A 815 -42.04 5.28 25.98
C GLY A 815 -42.74 6.64 25.86
N ASN A 816 -44.06 6.67 26.02
CA ASN A 816 -44.86 7.88 25.87
C ASN A 816 -44.95 8.67 27.19
N LEU A 817 -44.15 9.73 27.28
CA LEU A 817 -44.07 10.63 28.43
C LEU A 817 -45.32 11.49 28.69
N ARG A 818 -46.33 11.49 27.79
CA ARG A 818 -47.64 12.10 28.09
C ARG A 818 -48.38 11.34 29.20
N GLN A 819 -48.01 10.09 29.44
CA GLN A 819 -48.55 9.30 30.53
C GLN A 819 -47.80 9.62 31.81
N GLU A 820 -48.50 10.14 32.83
CA GLU A 820 -47.89 10.49 34.14
C GLU A 820 -47.13 9.31 34.77
N ALA A 821 -47.61 8.08 34.59
CA ALA A 821 -46.94 6.88 35.07
C ALA A 821 -45.53 6.71 34.49
N GLN A 822 -45.36 6.97 33.18
CA GLN A 822 -44.06 6.83 32.51
C GLN A 822 -43.10 7.95 32.87
N LEU A 823 -43.60 9.19 32.95
CA LEU A 823 -42.79 10.31 33.43
C LEU A 823 -42.32 10.09 34.88
N LYS A 824 -43.19 9.53 35.74
CA LYS A 824 -42.83 9.17 37.11
C LYS A 824 -41.73 8.10 37.14
N LYS A 825 -41.83 7.04 36.34
CA LYS A 825 -40.78 6.01 36.21
C LYS A 825 -39.44 6.58 35.74
N LEU A 826 -39.46 7.49 34.76
CA LEU A 826 -38.25 8.17 34.29
C LEU A 826 -37.59 8.98 35.41
N ASN A 827 -38.38 9.71 36.19
CA ASN A 827 -37.90 10.46 37.36
C ASN A 827 -37.33 9.52 38.44
N GLU A 828 -38.03 8.42 38.75
CA GLU A 828 -37.56 7.40 39.71
C GLU A 828 -36.23 6.79 39.27
N PHE A 829 -36.06 6.50 37.97
CA PHE A 829 -34.81 6.03 37.38
C PHE A 829 -33.68 7.06 37.54
N ALA A 830 -33.94 8.34 37.26
CA ALA A 830 -32.96 9.41 37.37
C ALA A 830 -32.51 9.65 38.83
N THR A 831 -33.38 9.37 39.80
CA THR A 831 -33.06 9.42 41.25
C THR A 831 -32.62 8.07 41.83
N SER A 832 -32.45 7.05 40.99
CA SER A 832 -32.10 5.71 41.46
C SER A 832 -30.69 5.67 42.02
N SER A 833 -30.41 4.70 42.90
CA SER A 833 -29.05 4.49 43.43
C SER A 833 -28.02 4.16 42.35
N LEU A 834 -28.44 3.68 41.17
CA LEU A 834 -27.58 3.54 40.00
C LEU A 834 -27.21 4.93 39.44
N ALA A 835 -28.21 5.79 39.21
CA ALA A 835 -28.01 7.11 38.66
C ALA A 835 -27.16 8.00 39.58
N GLU A 836 -27.52 8.08 40.86
CA GLU A 836 -26.84 8.95 41.84
C GLU A 836 -25.44 8.45 42.22
N ASN A 837 -25.25 7.14 42.45
CA ASN A 837 -23.97 6.65 42.98
C ASN A 837 -23.00 6.15 41.91
N HIS A 838 -23.50 5.66 40.77
CA HIS A 838 -22.65 5.06 39.73
C HIS A 838 -22.56 6.00 38.54
N LEU A 839 -23.69 6.37 37.92
CA LEU A 839 -23.66 7.15 36.68
C LEU A 839 -23.17 8.58 36.87
N HIS A 840 -23.45 9.22 38.01
CA HIS A 840 -22.87 10.53 38.33
C HIS A 840 -21.34 10.46 38.46
N LYS A 841 -20.80 9.44 39.15
CA LYS A 841 -19.35 9.22 39.28
C LYS A 841 -18.71 8.79 37.96
N LEU A 842 -19.48 8.10 37.12
CA LEU A 842 -19.06 7.61 35.82
C LEU A 842 -19.44 8.55 34.68
N SER A 843 -19.80 9.81 34.95
CA SER A 843 -20.29 10.76 33.94
C SER A 843 -19.26 11.05 32.84
N SER A 844 -17.97 10.85 33.12
CA SER A 844 -16.87 10.89 32.14
C SER A 844 -16.72 9.59 31.32
N PHE A 845 -17.33 8.48 31.73
CA PHE A 845 -17.19 7.15 31.12
C PHE A 845 -18.49 6.57 30.57
N VAL A 846 -19.66 7.06 31.01
CA VAL A 846 -20.98 6.63 30.55
C VAL A 846 -21.80 7.86 30.21
N GLU A 847 -22.19 7.96 28.95
CA GLU A 847 -23.06 9.02 28.45
C GLU A 847 -24.49 8.49 28.29
N SER A 848 -25.47 9.22 28.81
CA SER A 848 -26.87 8.80 28.81
C SER A 848 -27.69 9.60 27.80
N PHE A 849 -28.46 8.90 26.98
CA PHE A 849 -29.34 9.47 25.95
C PHE A 849 -30.79 9.07 26.24
N LEU A 850 -31.72 10.00 26.09
CA LEU A 850 -33.15 9.76 26.23
C LEU A 850 -33.81 9.72 24.86
N ILE A 851 -34.54 8.64 24.58
CA ILE A 851 -35.41 8.49 23.42
C ILE A 851 -36.84 8.27 23.92
N HIS A 852 -37.76 9.18 23.60
CA HIS A 852 -39.16 9.07 24.02
C HIS A 852 -40.11 9.04 22.81
N ALA A 853 -41.28 8.43 22.99
CA ALA A 853 -42.30 8.24 21.95
C ALA A 853 -43.43 9.30 22.02
N SER A 854 -43.15 10.49 22.56
CA SER A 854 -44.12 11.59 22.66
C SER A 854 -43.89 12.62 21.56
N PRO A 855 -44.96 13.29 21.06
CA PRO A 855 -44.81 14.48 20.23
C PRO A 855 -43.88 15.50 20.89
N ARG A 856 -42.96 16.07 20.12
CA ARG A 856 -41.94 17.02 20.62
C ARG A 856 -42.55 18.24 21.31
N ASP A 857 -43.64 18.76 20.75
CA ASP A 857 -44.41 19.90 21.22
C ASP A 857 -45.19 19.64 22.51
N SER A 858 -45.39 18.36 22.88
CA SER A 858 -46.14 17.95 24.07
C SER A 858 -45.29 17.85 25.35
N ILE A 859 -43.96 17.97 25.24
CA ILE A 859 -43.02 17.82 26.36
C ILE A 859 -42.07 19.02 26.40
N ASP A 860 -41.98 19.71 27.54
CA ASP A 860 -40.97 20.76 27.71
C ASP A 860 -39.58 20.15 27.91
N PHE A 861 -38.55 20.79 27.38
CA PHE A 861 -37.17 20.35 27.52
C PHE A 861 -36.74 20.31 29.00
N PHE A 862 -37.22 21.24 29.83
CA PHE A 862 -36.83 21.32 31.23
C PHE A 862 -37.64 20.40 32.16
N ASP A 863 -38.72 19.78 31.67
CA ASP A 863 -39.47 18.77 32.44
C ASP A 863 -38.74 17.42 32.52
N ILE A 864 -37.76 17.20 31.64
CA ILE A 864 -36.91 16.00 31.63
C ILE A 864 -35.85 16.08 32.73
N PRO A 865 -35.47 14.97 33.40
CA PRO A 865 -34.40 14.97 34.40
C PRO A 865 -33.05 15.51 33.90
N GLU A 866 -32.33 16.19 34.79
CA GLU A 866 -31.01 16.80 34.52
C GLU A 866 -29.95 15.80 34.04
N MET A 867 -30.08 14.52 34.41
CA MET A 867 -29.20 13.45 33.92
C MET A 867 -29.09 13.38 32.38
N PHE A 868 -30.16 13.75 31.67
CA PHE A 868 -30.20 13.76 30.19
C PHE A 868 -29.94 15.14 29.59
N ARG A 869 -29.68 16.14 30.43
CA ARG A 869 -29.35 17.52 30.05
C ARG A 869 -28.39 18.08 31.10
N PRO A 870 -27.16 17.55 31.22
CA PRO A 870 -26.22 18.06 32.21
C PRO A 870 -25.93 19.55 31.97
N PHE A 871 -25.74 20.30 33.05
CA PHE A 871 -25.31 21.69 33.00
C PHE A 871 -23.78 21.80 33.07
N ASP A 872 -23.19 22.55 32.17
CA ASP A 872 -21.80 22.99 32.20
C ASP A 872 -21.74 24.49 32.48
N GLU A 873 -20.91 24.92 33.43
CA GLU A 873 -20.81 26.34 33.81
C GLU A 873 -20.29 27.24 32.68
N THR A 874 -19.54 26.67 31.73
CA THR A 874 -18.96 27.39 30.58
C THR A 874 -19.89 27.35 29.37
N PHE A 875 -20.48 26.18 29.08
CA PHE A 875 -21.24 25.93 27.84
C PHE A 875 -22.76 25.88 28.02
N GLY A 876 -23.25 25.91 29.27
CA GLY A 876 -24.67 25.85 29.60
C GLY A 876 -25.23 24.42 29.57
N TRP A 877 -26.53 24.29 29.29
CA TRP A 877 -27.22 23.01 29.21
C TRP A 877 -26.85 22.23 27.95
N ASP A 878 -26.65 20.91 28.07
CA ASP A 878 -26.50 20.02 26.91
C ASP A 878 -27.85 19.71 26.25
N TYR A 879 -28.07 20.29 25.07
CA TYR A 879 -29.26 20.10 24.24
C TYR A 879 -29.19 18.86 23.32
N GLY A 880 -28.06 18.15 23.30
CA GLY A 880 -27.75 17.09 22.34
C GLY A 880 -28.21 15.68 22.72
N ARG A 881 -28.80 15.48 23.91
CA ARG A 881 -29.01 14.14 24.50
C ARG A 881 -30.46 13.64 24.55
N ILE A 882 -31.43 14.51 24.25
CA ILE A 882 -32.86 14.18 24.32
C ILE A 882 -33.45 14.12 22.91
N PHE A 883 -34.14 13.03 22.60
CA PHE A 883 -34.70 12.75 21.29
C PHE A 883 -36.14 12.25 21.38
N SER A 884 -36.96 12.71 20.43
CA SER A 884 -38.31 12.21 20.16
C SER A 884 -38.28 11.26 18.97
N ASP A 885 -38.99 10.16 19.12
CA ASP A 885 -39.18 9.10 18.13
C ASP A 885 -40.66 8.96 17.74
N PHE A 886 -41.40 10.04 17.88
CA PHE A 886 -42.81 10.12 17.50
C PHE A 886 -42.95 10.29 15.98
N GLU A 887 -43.70 9.38 15.34
CA GLU A 887 -44.14 9.55 13.96
C GLU A 887 -45.33 10.51 13.90
N ASP A 888 -45.22 11.58 13.13
CA ASP A 888 -46.33 12.49 12.87
C ASP A 888 -47.14 11.96 11.66
N PRO A 889 -48.43 11.61 11.82
CA PRO A 889 -49.26 11.09 10.74
C PRO A 889 -49.43 12.05 9.55
N GLU A 890 -49.23 13.36 9.75
CA GLU A 890 -49.35 14.38 8.68
C GLU A 890 -48.01 14.68 7.99
N ASP A 891 -46.89 14.28 8.59
CA ASP A 891 -45.53 14.51 8.08
C ASP A 891 -45.03 13.26 7.32
N ASN A 892 -45.27 13.23 6.00
CA ASN A 892 -44.82 12.15 5.08
C ASN A 892 -43.28 12.00 4.99
N SER A 893 -42.50 12.65 5.85
CA SER A 893 -41.04 12.72 5.79
C SER A 893 -40.32 11.59 6.54
N LEU A 894 -40.48 10.33 6.10
CA LEU A 894 -39.53 9.23 6.37
C LEU A 894 -39.16 8.95 7.85
N SER A 895 -39.89 9.46 8.85
CA SER A 895 -39.70 9.07 10.25
C SER A 895 -40.38 7.72 10.43
N ASN A 896 -39.67 6.64 10.14
CA ASN A 896 -40.04 5.34 10.66
C ASN A 896 -39.56 5.32 12.12
N GLY A 897 -40.43 5.44 13.12
CA GLY A 897 -40.07 5.51 14.54
C GLY A 897 -39.45 4.20 15.04
N VAL A 898 -38.37 4.28 15.83
CA VAL A 898 -37.69 3.16 16.51
C VAL A 898 -38.66 2.36 17.38
N ILE A 899 -39.59 3.03 18.05
CA ILE A 899 -40.56 2.56 19.04
C ILE A 899 -41.99 2.45 18.45
N GLY A 900 -42.25 2.92 17.22
CA GLY A 900 -43.61 2.97 16.67
C GLY A 900 -43.68 2.70 15.18
N ALA A 901 -43.84 1.43 14.78
CA ALA A 901 -44.29 1.04 13.43
C ALA A 901 -44.82 -0.41 13.39
N GLY A 902 -45.47 -0.88 14.46
CA GLY A 902 -46.13 -2.18 14.49
C GLY A 902 -47.60 -1.99 14.84
N ASN A 903 -48.49 -2.10 13.84
CA ASN A 903 -49.95 -2.18 13.92
C ASN A 903 -50.55 -1.85 15.30
N HIS A 904 -50.96 -0.59 15.46
CA HIS A 904 -51.68 -0.10 16.64
C HIS A 904 -53.04 -0.82 16.78
N GLU A 905 -53.09 -1.87 17.60
CA GLU A 905 -54.28 -2.15 18.39
C GLU A 905 -54.27 -1.21 19.61
N PRO A 906 -55.37 -0.48 19.89
CA PRO A 906 -55.46 0.35 21.09
C PRO A 906 -55.44 -0.54 22.33
N GLY A 907 -54.32 -0.57 23.06
CA GLY A 907 -54.20 -1.32 24.32
C GLY A 907 -52.85 -2.00 24.58
N ASN A 908 -51.90 -2.01 23.65
CA ASN A 908 -50.53 -2.49 23.93
C ASN A 908 -49.67 -1.33 24.47
N ASP A 909 -49.31 -1.40 25.75
CA ASP A 909 -48.39 -0.48 26.40
C ASP A 909 -47.05 -0.45 25.65
N ILE A 910 -46.62 0.74 25.23
CA ILE A 910 -45.25 0.97 24.75
C ILE A 910 -44.33 0.70 25.93
N MET A 911 -43.64 -0.43 25.90
CA MET A 911 -42.78 -0.87 27.00
C MET A 911 -41.50 -0.06 27.04
N GLU A 912 -41.18 0.44 28.23
CA GLU A 912 -39.95 1.16 28.52
C GLU A 912 -38.76 0.20 28.72
N PHE A 913 -37.60 0.55 28.17
CA PHE A 913 -36.39 -0.28 28.26
C PHE A 913 -35.11 0.57 28.16
N VAL A 914 -34.00 -0.06 28.52
CA VAL A 914 -32.68 0.56 28.56
C VAL A 914 -31.70 -0.35 27.85
N ILE A 915 -30.85 0.24 27.00
CA ILE A 915 -29.77 -0.45 26.29
C ILE A 915 -28.45 0.17 26.71
N LEU A 916 -27.51 -0.65 27.17
CA LEU A 916 -26.13 -0.24 27.36
C LEU A 916 -25.29 -0.71 26.17
N CYS A 917 -24.67 0.24 25.48
CA CYS A 917 -23.73 0.03 24.39
C CYS A 917 -22.30 0.32 24.84
N ARG A 918 -21.38 -0.53 24.40
CA ARG A 918 -19.93 -0.38 24.55
C ARG A 918 -19.39 0.75 23.69
N PRO A 919 -18.16 1.23 23.97
CA PRO A 919 -17.46 2.18 23.11
C PRO A 919 -17.26 1.70 21.66
N ASP A 920 -17.22 0.37 21.45
CA ASP A 920 -17.18 -0.25 20.12
C ASP A 920 -18.57 -0.54 19.50
N GLN A 921 -19.61 0.12 20.02
CA GLN A 921 -21.02 0.10 19.57
C GLN A 921 -21.73 -1.26 19.72
N HIS A 922 -21.13 -2.22 20.42
CA HIS A 922 -21.79 -3.49 20.75
C HIS A 922 -22.71 -3.35 21.95
N VAL A 923 -23.88 -3.98 21.85
CA VAL A 923 -24.85 -4.00 22.95
C VAL A 923 -24.31 -4.94 24.04
N ALA A 924 -24.04 -4.38 25.20
CA ALA A 924 -23.55 -5.13 26.36
C ALA A 924 -24.69 -5.66 27.23
N TRP A 925 -25.75 -4.88 27.38
CA TRP A 925 -26.85 -5.20 28.29
C TRP A 925 -28.16 -4.55 27.82
N ILE A 926 -29.28 -5.19 28.12
CA ILE A 926 -30.64 -4.71 27.84
C ILE A 926 -31.51 -5.05 29.06
N GLY A 927 -32.36 -4.12 29.49
CA GLY A 927 -33.32 -4.37 30.58
C GLY A 927 -34.40 -3.30 30.68
N GLY A 928 -35.21 -3.37 31.73
CA GLY A 928 -36.25 -2.36 32.01
C GLY A 928 -35.72 -1.25 32.92
N LEU A 929 -36.43 -0.12 33.02
CA LEU A 929 -36.07 0.94 33.98
C LEU A 929 -36.14 0.45 35.44
N ASP A 930 -36.98 -0.54 35.71
CA ASP A 930 -37.16 -1.13 37.04
C ASP A 930 -36.17 -2.29 37.34
N ASP A 931 -35.34 -2.69 36.36
CA ASP A 931 -34.53 -3.91 36.37
C ASP A 931 -33.04 -3.57 36.22
N LEU A 932 -32.47 -2.90 37.22
CA LEU A 932 -31.13 -2.29 37.15
C LEU A 932 -30.04 -3.05 37.93
N GLU A 933 -30.39 -4.09 38.70
CA GLU A 933 -29.43 -4.78 39.59
C GLU A 933 -28.35 -5.56 38.82
N GLU A 934 -28.68 -6.09 37.64
CA GLU A 934 -27.66 -6.69 36.78
C GLU A 934 -26.72 -5.63 36.19
N LEU A 935 -27.27 -4.50 35.72
CA LEU A 935 -26.49 -3.38 35.19
C LEU A 935 -25.50 -2.84 36.24
N LYS A 936 -25.94 -2.69 37.50
CA LYS A 936 -25.07 -2.32 38.64
C LYS A 936 -23.94 -3.33 38.83
N ARG A 937 -24.25 -4.62 38.85
CA ARG A 937 -23.25 -5.70 38.98
C ARG A 937 -22.25 -5.69 37.82
N MET A 938 -22.71 -5.36 36.61
CA MET A 938 -21.83 -5.27 35.44
C MET A 938 -20.86 -4.09 35.56
N PHE A 939 -21.35 -2.90 35.93
CA PHE A 939 -20.47 -1.75 36.17
C PHE A 939 -19.44 -2.01 37.28
N ALA A 940 -19.83 -2.66 38.37
CA ALA A 940 -18.92 -3.03 39.46
C ALA A 940 -17.81 -4.02 39.06
N ARG A 941 -18.03 -4.81 38.01
CA ARG A 941 -17.02 -5.71 37.46
C ARG A 941 -16.07 -5.00 36.50
N ILE A 942 -16.60 -4.05 35.72
CA ILE A 942 -15.88 -3.34 34.65
C ILE A 942 -15.02 -2.21 35.21
N PHE A 943 -15.59 -1.40 36.09
CA PHE A 943 -14.95 -0.20 36.64
C PHE A 943 -14.49 -0.48 38.06
N ASN A 944 -13.24 -0.12 38.38
CA ASN A 944 -12.75 -0.16 39.76
C ASN A 944 -13.39 1.00 40.55
N MET A 945 -14.58 0.75 41.11
CA MET A 945 -15.37 1.70 41.91
C MET A 945 -15.05 1.66 43.40
#